data_AF-A0A4Q4UK30-F1
#
_entry.id   AF-A0A4Q4UK30-F1
#
_cell.length_a   1.000
_cell.length_b   1.000
_cell.length_c   1.000
_cell.angle_alpha   90.00
_cell.angle_beta   90.00
_cell.angle_gamma   90.00
#
_symmetry.space_group_name_H-M   'P 1'
#
loop_
_entity.id
_entity.type
_entity.pdbx_description
1 polymer ?
#
loop_
_entity_poly.entity_id
_entity_poly.type
_entity_poly.pdbx_seq_one_letter_code
_entity_poly.pdbx_strand_id
1 'polypeptide(L)'
;MADYDEGYEYEEEYGDENNITPEDCWTVISSYFDTKGLVSQQIDSFNDFQETTIQELIDEYSHLSLDENNPPPENGREIAVKRYEIKLGGITISRPVIHESDSTSAPLLPYECRDRNLTYASPIYVKMDTKITACIEEPIPLHEMDAQQQDEYARTGQEPTRLVWEEAPNTMQSTDPSKDNAAVFIGKLPVMIKSKACHLSRETEDDLFLLNECPYDQGGYFIINGSEKVLIAQERSAANIVQVFKKAQPSPFSYTAEIRSALEKGSRLISSLMLKLYSKGDSSRGGAYGQTIHTTLPYVKSDLPIAIVFRALGVVSDEEILTHICYDRNDSVMLEMLRPCIEEAFCIQDREVALDYIGKRGNQTTGMTRDRRVRAARDILQKEMLPHISQGEGCETRKAFFLGYMVHKLLQCALGRRDTDDRDHFGKKRLDLAGPLLAKLFRNIVRRLTQEITMHLKRCVEQNKLFQIHMAVKPQIVTNGLKYSLATGNWGDQKKAMSSTAGVSQVLNRYTFASTLSHLRRTNTPVGRDGKLAKPRQLHNTHWGLVCPAETPEGQACGLVKNLSLMCSISVGTSTEPIIDYMITRNMEVLEEYDAARYPNATKIFLNGSWIGVHQDPKSLVRDVQQLRRTNQIPAEVSLIRDIRDREFKIFSDAGRVMRPLFVVEQEDDPDRGIEKGTLVLTKDMVRRLEMDQTLPPGSDEFFGWQGLVNEGVIEYLDAEEEETAMICMTPEDLETFRLAKSGYEVQADTGDEPNKRVKTRMNPTTHTYTHCEIHPSMLLGICASIIPFPDHNQSPRNTYQSAMGKQAMGFFLTNYSRRMDTMANILYYPQKPLGTTRSMEFLKFRELPAGQNAIVAIACYSGYNQEDSVIMNQSSIDRGLFRSLFFRSYSDCEKRIGINTIETFEKPFRADTLRLKQGTYDKLDDDGIIAPGIRVSGEDIIIGKTSPINPENEEMGQRTKVHVKRDASTPLRSTESGIIDSVVVTTNADGLRYVKVRVRTTKIPQIGDKFASRHGQKGTIGVTYRQEDMPFTREGITPDIIINPHAIPSRMTIAHLIECLLSKVATLKGMEGDATPFTDVTVDSVSNLLRDHGYQSRGFEIMYHGHTGRKLRSQIFFGPTYYQRLRHMVDDKIHARARGPVQIMTRQPVEGRARDGGLRFGEMERDCMIAHGAAAFLKERLFEVSDAFRVHICEICGLMTPVAQLTKQTFECRPCRNKTRIAQIHIPYAAKLLFQELQAMNIASRMFTDRSGVSIR
;
A
#
# COMPACT_ATOMS: atom_id res chain seq x y z
N MET A 1 -22.70 -14.95 29.07
CA MET A 1 -23.86 -14.69 28.19
C MET A 1 -25.15 -15.03 28.94
N ALA A 2 -25.31 -14.39 30.10
CA ALA A 2 -26.46 -14.34 30.99
C ALA A 2 -26.09 -13.21 31.97
N ASP A 3 -26.99 -12.25 32.22
CA ASP A 3 -26.83 -11.01 33.01
C ASP A 3 -26.63 -9.69 32.20
N TYR A 4 -27.23 -9.57 31.00
CA TYR A 4 -27.34 -8.30 30.26
C TYR A 4 -28.80 -7.82 30.09
N ASP A 5 -29.65 -8.08 31.09
CA ASP A 5 -31.12 -7.92 30.95
C ASP A 5 -31.78 -7.04 32.03
N GLU A 6 -31.07 -6.01 32.53
CA GLU A 6 -31.73 -4.92 33.26
C GLU A 6 -31.59 -3.61 32.48
N GLY A 7 -32.65 -3.36 31.70
CA GLY A 7 -32.79 -2.30 30.73
C GLY A 7 -32.84 -0.90 31.32
N TYR A 8 -32.43 0.04 30.47
CA TYR A 8 -32.92 1.40 30.53
C TYR A 8 -34.33 1.40 29.94
N GLU A 9 -35.34 1.58 30.79
CA GLU A 9 -36.66 2.03 30.33
C GLU A 9 -36.47 3.42 29.72
N TYR A 10 -36.32 3.49 28.40
CA TYR A 10 -36.87 4.60 27.66
C TYR A 10 -38.37 4.52 27.86
N GLU A 11 -39.00 5.59 28.34
CA GLU A 11 -40.46 5.70 28.33
C GLU A 11 -40.92 5.40 26.90
N GLU A 12 -41.57 4.24 26.72
CA GLU A 12 -42.24 3.82 25.49
C GLU A 12 -43.45 4.74 25.24
N GLU A 13 -43.21 5.96 24.83
CA GLU A 13 -44.23 6.78 24.17
C GLU A 13 -44.26 6.42 22.68
N TYR A 14 -45.15 5.47 22.34
CA TYR A 14 -45.73 5.26 21.01
C TYR A 14 -44.76 5.13 19.82
N GLY A 15 -43.87 4.13 19.83
CA GLY A 15 -43.18 3.66 18.63
C GLY A 15 -43.76 2.33 18.13
N ASP A 16 -44.20 2.27 16.87
CA ASP A 16 -44.61 1.01 16.23
C ASP A 16 -43.51 -0.07 16.39
N GLU A 17 -43.87 -1.26 16.89
CA GLU A 17 -42.95 -2.38 17.13
C GLU A 17 -42.12 -2.77 15.89
N ASN A 18 -42.56 -2.36 14.69
CA ASN A 18 -41.96 -2.69 13.39
C ASN A 18 -40.85 -1.75 12.92
N ASN A 19 -40.60 -0.62 13.59
CA ASN A 19 -39.57 0.33 13.14
C ASN A 19 -38.15 -0.14 13.47
N ILE A 20 -37.21 0.15 12.56
CA ILE A 20 -35.78 -0.15 12.69
C ILE A 20 -35.10 0.96 13.51
N THR A 21 -34.40 0.55 14.57
CA THR A 21 -33.68 1.45 15.48
C THR A 21 -32.19 1.51 15.16
N PRO A 22 -31.45 2.52 15.67
CA PRO A 22 -29.99 2.56 15.56
C PRO A 22 -29.27 1.36 16.21
N GLU A 23 -29.85 0.74 17.24
CA GLU A 23 -29.30 -0.46 17.89
C GLU A 23 -29.39 -1.69 16.97
N ASP A 24 -30.49 -1.84 16.23
CA ASP A 24 -30.65 -2.90 15.22
C ASP A 24 -29.54 -2.82 14.14
N CYS A 25 -29.13 -1.60 13.77
CA CYS A 25 -28.02 -1.39 12.85
C CYS A 25 -26.70 -1.97 13.38
N TRP A 26 -26.44 -1.93 14.69
CA TRP A 26 -25.21 -2.50 15.27
C TRP A 26 -25.18 -4.02 15.21
N THR A 27 -26.32 -4.68 15.35
CA THR A 27 -26.45 -6.14 15.17
C THR A 27 -26.08 -6.54 13.73
N VAL A 28 -26.58 -5.79 12.74
CA VAL A 28 -26.21 -6.00 11.32
C VAL A 28 -24.72 -5.78 11.08
N ILE A 29 -24.14 -4.73 11.67
CA ILE A 29 -22.70 -4.43 11.56
C ILE A 29 -21.84 -5.53 12.21
N SER A 30 -22.28 -6.13 13.31
CA SER A 30 -21.56 -7.26 13.92
C SER A 30 -21.46 -8.43 12.96
N SER A 31 -22.58 -8.81 12.34
CA SER A 31 -22.62 -9.89 11.35
C SER A 31 -21.66 -9.67 10.18
N TYR A 32 -21.49 -8.41 9.74
CA TYR A 32 -20.50 -8.04 8.74
C TYR A 32 -19.07 -8.35 9.19
N PHE A 33 -18.67 -7.91 10.38
CA PHE A 33 -17.30 -8.11 10.88
C PHE A 33 -17.01 -9.56 11.27
N ASP A 34 -18.01 -10.32 11.69
CA ASP A 34 -17.86 -11.75 11.98
C ASP A 34 -17.59 -12.55 10.70
N THR A 35 -18.23 -12.19 9.58
CA THR A 35 -18.04 -12.87 8.29
C THR A 35 -16.80 -12.37 7.54
N LYS A 36 -16.61 -11.05 7.41
CA LYS A 36 -15.54 -10.45 6.59
C LYS A 36 -14.26 -10.16 7.38
N GLY A 37 -14.32 -9.96 8.70
CA GLY A 37 -13.19 -9.46 9.47
C GLY A 37 -12.69 -8.08 8.99
N LEU A 38 -11.51 -7.68 9.48
CA LEU A 38 -10.95 -6.35 9.20
C LEU A 38 -9.91 -6.31 8.06
N VAL A 39 -9.40 -7.47 7.63
CA VAL A 39 -8.27 -7.53 6.66
C VAL A 39 -8.58 -8.42 5.45
N SER A 40 -9.83 -8.87 5.30
CA SER A 40 -10.27 -9.75 4.20
C SER A 40 -9.86 -9.23 2.83
N GLN A 41 -9.93 -7.92 2.57
CA GLN A 41 -9.57 -7.36 1.26
C GLN A 41 -8.16 -7.76 0.77
N GLN A 42 -7.17 -7.84 1.67
CA GLN A 42 -5.81 -8.27 1.30
C GLN A 42 -5.73 -9.78 1.05
N ILE A 43 -6.47 -10.56 1.85
CA ILE A 43 -6.47 -12.02 1.81
C ILE A 43 -7.25 -12.50 0.59
N ASP A 44 -8.43 -11.95 0.34
CA ASP A 44 -9.29 -12.23 -0.82
C ASP A 44 -8.56 -11.93 -2.12
N SER A 45 -7.89 -10.77 -2.20
CA SER A 45 -7.06 -10.41 -3.37
C SER A 45 -5.89 -11.37 -3.59
N PHE A 46 -5.26 -11.88 -2.53
CA PHE A 46 -4.19 -12.87 -2.65
C PHE A 46 -4.71 -14.27 -3.01
N ASN A 47 -5.86 -14.66 -2.48
CA ASN A 47 -6.51 -15.94 -2.77
C ASN A 47 -6.90 -16.02 -4.25
N ASP A 48 -7.51 -14.96 -4.80
CA ASP A 48 -7.82 -14.88 -6.23
C ASP A 48 -6.55 -14.97 -7.08
N PHE A 49 -5.50 -14.21 -6.73
CA PHE A 49 -4.21 -14.33 -7.43
C PHE A 49 -3.68 -15.76 -7.48
N GLN A 50 -3.82 -16.51 -6.38
CA GLN A 50 -3.33 -17.87 -6.25
C GLN A 50 -4.17 -18.89 -7.04
N GLU A 51 -5.49 -18.71 -7.11
CA GLU A 51 -6.43 -19.67 -7.71
C GLU A 51 -6.62 -19.44 -9.21
N THR A 52 -6.76 -18.18 -9.65
CA THR A 52 -7.14 -17.82 -11.01
C THR A 52 -5.96 -17.16 -11.75
N THR A 53 -5.49 -16.01 -11.25
CA THR A 53 -4.59 -15.12 -11.99
C THR A 53 -3.24 -15.78 -12.32
N ILE A 54 -2.69 -16.59 -11.41
CA ILE A 54 -1.38 -17.23 -11.63
C ILE A 54 -1.41 -18.22 -12.80
N GLN A 55 -2.53 -18.91 -13.02
CA GLN A 55 -2.71 -19.83 -14.14
C GLN A 55 -2.80 -19.03 -15.45
N GLU A 56 -3.63 -17.97 -15.47
CA GLU A 56 -3.77 -17.10 -16.63
C GLU A 56 -2.42 -16.51 -17.09
N LEU A 57 -1.57 -16.09 -16.13
CA LEU A 57 -0.24 -15.56 -16.43
C LEU A 57 0.73 -16.59 -17.02
N ILE A 58 0.57 -17.88 -16.70
CA ILE A 58 1.37 -18.95 -17.29
C ILE A 58 0.83 -19.26 -18.70
N ASP A 59 -0.50 -19.27 -18.86
CA ASP A 59 -1.15 -19.53 -20.13
C ASP A 59 -0.76 -18.50 -21.19
N GLU A 60 -0.56 -17.23 -20.81
CA GLU A 60 -0.03 -16.17 -21.69
C GLU A 60 1.33 -16.51 -22.32
N TYR A 61 2.19 -17.26 -21.63
CA TYR A 61 3.54 -17.63 -22.07
C TYR A 61 3.68 -19.14 -22.27
N SER A 62 2.56 -19.86 -22.41
CA SER A 62 2.52 -21.32 -22.41
C SER A 62 3.22 -21.96 -23.61
N HIS A 63 3.19 -21.30 -24.76
CA HIS A 63 3.75 -21.82 -26.00
C HIS A 63 5.17 -21.29 -26.25
N LEU A 64 6.16 -22.19 -26.22
CA LEU A 64 7.53 -21.90 -26.60
C LEU A 64 7.91 -22.76 -27.80
N SER A 65 8.22 -22.13 -28.93
CA SER A 65 8.68 -22.83 -30.13
C SER A 65 10.09 -22.39 -30.54
N LEU A 66 10.85 -23.33 -31.08
CA LEU A 66 12.16 -23.10 -31.68
C LEU A 66 12.24 -23.90 -32.98
N ASP A 67 12.52 -23.20 -34.08
CA ASP A 67 12.70 -23.80 -35.40
C ASP A 67 14.20 -23.90 -35.72
N GLU A 68 14.64 -25.12 -36.04
CA GLU A 68 15.95 -25.42 -36.58
C GLU A 68 15.83 -25.60 -38.10
N ASN A 69 16.46 -24.70 -38.85
CA ASN A 69 16.45 -24.73 -40.32
C ASN A 69 17.60 -25.61 -40.84
N ASN A 70 17.32 -26.49 -41.80
CA ASN A 70 18.26 -27.45 -42.39
C ASN A 70 19.01 -28.35 -41.38
N PRO A 71 18.31 -29.08 -40.50
CA PRO A 71 18.93 -30.07 -39.62
C PRO A 71 19.62 -31.20 -40.41
N PRO A 72 20.62 -31.89 -39.82
CA PRO A 72 21.29 -33.00 -40.49
C PRO A 72 20.30 -34.13 -40.85
N PRO A 73 20.46 -34.79 -42.02
CA PRO A 73 19.52 -35.80 -42.47
C PRO A 73 19.48 -37.01 -41.53
N GLU A 74 18.27 -37.39 -41.11
CA GLU A 74 18.01 -38.51 -40.20
C GLU A 74 17.38 -39.65 -41.03
N ASN A 75 17.96 -40.86 -41.01
CA ASN A 75 17.52 -42.02 -41.81
C ASN A 75 17.44 -41.81 -43.35
N GLY A 76 18.28 -40.93 -43.91
CA GLY A 76 18.36 -40.72 -45.37
C GLY A 76 17.22 -39.91 -45.98
N ARG A 77 16.39 -39.24 -45.16
CA ARG A 77 15.36 -38.28 -45.60
C ARG A 77 15.83 -36.85 -45.34
N GLU A 78 15.61 -35.95 -46.30
CA GLU A 78 15.90 -34.52 -46.14
C GLU A 78 14.81 -33.86 -45.29
N ILE A 79 15.22 -33.24 -44.19
CA ILE A 79 14.34 -32.53 -43.25
C ILE A 79 14.56 -31.04 -43.50
N ALA A 80 13.51 -30.32 -43.93
CA ALA A 80 13.58 -28.89 -44.20
C ALA A 80 13.66 -28.06 -42.91
N VAL A 81 12.82 -28.40 -41.93
CA VAL A 81 12.74 -27.70 -40.64
C VAL A 81 12.40 -28.70 -39.53
N LYS A 82 13.14 -28.68 -38.42
CA LYS A 82 12.77 -29.40 -37.20
C LYS A 82 12.31 -28.39 -36.15
N ARG A 83 11.07 -28.52 -35.69
CA ARG A 83 10.44 -27.63 -34.72
C ARG A 83 10.37 -28.31 -33.36
N TYR A 84 10.90 -27.64 -32.35
CA TYR A 84 10.83 -28.02 -30.95
C TYR A 84 9.78 -27.15 -30.26
N GLU A 85 8.77 -27.78 -29.67
CA GLU A 85 7.68 -27.12 -28.95
C GLU A 85 7.68 -27.55 -27.48
N ILE A 86 7.57 -26.57 -26.59
CA ILE A 86 7.34 -26.79 -25.16
C ILE A 86 6.04 -26.08 -24.82
N LYS A 87 5.10 -26.84 -24.22
CA LYS A 87 3.83 -26.33 -23.73
C LYS A 87 3.82 -26.35 -22.20
N LEU A 88 3.61 -25.20 -21.58
CA LEU A 88 3.32 -25.11 -20.15
C LEU A 88 1.83 -25.42 -19.93
N GLY A 89 1.55 -26.36 -19.03
CA GLY A 89 0.20 -26.76 -18.63
C GLY A 89 -0.18 -26.20 -17.24
N GLY A 90 -1.01 -26.96 -16.52
CA GLY A 90 -1.55 -26.54 -15.22
C GLY A 90 -0.49 -26.35 -14.14
N ILE A 91 -0.68 -25.32 -13.32
CA ILE A 91 0.09 -25.04 -12.10
C ILE A 91 -0.49 -25.76 -10.89
N THR A 92 0.36 -26.25 -10.00
CA THR A 92 -0.03 -26.80 -8.70
C THR A 92 0.80 -26.13 -7.61
N ILE A 93 0.12 -25.52 -6.65
CA ILE A 93 0.74 -24.89 -5.48
C ILE A 93 0.50 -25.80 -4.29
N SER A 94 1.59 -26.31 -3.73
CA SER A 94 1.53 -27.15 -2.52
C SER A 94 1.49 -26.28 -1.25
N ARG A 95 1.16 -26.87 -0.10
CA ARG A 95 1.25 -26.13 1.18
C ARG A 95 2.72 -25.85 1.55
N PRO A 96 2.99 -24.86 2.41
CA PRO A 96 4.36 -24.54 2.81
C PRO A 96 5.07 -25.72 3.49
N VAL A 97 6.22 -26.09 2.92
CA VAL A 97 7.09 -27.17 3.40
C VAL A 97 8.55 -26.75 3.35
N ILE A 98 9.33 -27.28 4.29
CA ILE A 98 10.79 -27.14 4.34
C ILE A 98 11.44 -28.47 4.01
N HIS A 99 12.50 -28.42 3.20
CA HIS A 99 13.41 -29.54 3.00
C HIS A 99 14.66 -29.24 3.82
N GLU A 100 14.94 -30.05 4.83
CA GLU A 100 16.13 -29.90 5.65
C GLU A 100 17.35 -30.56 4.98
N SER A 101 18.55 -30.27 5.48
CA SER A 101 19.81 -30.84 4.96
C SER A 101 19.82 -32.36 4.96
N ASP A 102 19.04 -32.96 5.87
CA ASP A 102 18.99 -34.40 6.12
C ASP A 102 17.97 -35.09 5.20
N SER A 103 17.54 -34.42 4.13
CA SER A 103 16.59 -34.89 3.10
C SER A 103 15.17 -35.20 3.59
N THR A 104 14.84 -34.85 4.84
CA THR A 104 13.48 -34.91 5.38
C THR A 104 12.65 -33.69 4.96
N SER A 105 11.39 -33.90 4.64
CA SER A 105 10.41 -32.84 4.36
C SER A 105 9.45 -32.70 5.54
N ALA A 106 9.37 -31.50 6.13
CA ALA A 106 8.45 -31.19 7.22
C ALA A 106 7.50 -30.05 6.82
N PRO A 107 6.26 -30.01 7.36
CA PRO A 107 5.40 -28.84 7.20
C PRO A 107 6.08 -27.63 7.82
N LEU A 108 6.10 -26.52 7.09
CA LEU A 108 6.70 -25.28 7.56
C LEU A 108 5.63 -24.46 8.28
N LEU A 109 5.82 -24.15 9.56
CA LEU A 109 4.89 -23.31 10.33
C LEU A 109 5.35 -21.84 10.39
N PRO A 110 4.42 -20.87 10.53
CA PRO A 110 4.76 -19.45 10.55
C PRO A 110 5.67 -19.05 11.72
N TYR A 111 5.44 -19.52 12.95
CA TYR A 111 6.28 -19.18 14.11
C TYR A 111 7.73 -19.64 13.91
N GLU A 112 7.95 -20.83 13.37
CA GLU A 112 9.28 -21.36 13.06
C GLU A 112 10.01 -20.49 12.04
N CYS A 113 9.28 -19.95 11.07
CA CYS A 113 9.86 -19.04 10.09
C CYS A 113 10.38 -17.75 10.74
N ARG A 114 9.66 -17.22 11.73
CA ARG A 114 10.07 -16.02 12.48
C ARG A 114 11.33 -16.28 13.30
N ASP A 115 11.40 -17.42 13.99
CA ASP A 115 12.53 -17.74 14.87
C ASP A 115 13.79 -18.17 14.11
N ARG A 116 13.64 -18.96 13.04
CA ARG A 116 14.75 -19.46 12.19
C ARG A 116 15.17 -18.49 11.08
N ASN A 117 14.57 -17.30 11.01
CA ASN A 117 14.76 -16.35 9.90
C ASN A 117 14.51 -16.95 8.51
N LEU A 118 13.53 -17.85 8.39
CA LEU A 118 13.15 -18.45 7.12
C LEU A 118 12.10 -17.61 6.39
N THR A 119 11.83 -17.98 5.14
CA THR A 119 10.75 -17.38 4.35
C THR A 119 9.60 -18.38 4.27
N TYR A 120 8.41 -17.95 4.66
CA TYR A 120 7.21 -18.78 4.61
C TYR A 120 6.72 -18.85 3.16
N ALA A 121 7.05 -19.94 2.47
CA ALA A 121 6.80 -20.09 1.04
C ALA A 121 6.45 -21.54 0.65
N SER A 122 5.56 -21.65 -0.33
CA SER A 122 5.06 -22.89 -0.91
C SER A 122 5.81 -23.26 -2.18
N PRO A 123 6.14 -24.55 -2.40
CA PRO A 123 6.63 -25.03 -3.69
C PRO A 123 5.56 -24.92 -4.78
N ILE A 124 5.97 -24.44 -5.96
CA ILE A 124 5.17 -24.37 -7.17
C ILE A 124 5.65 -25.40 -8.18
N TYR A 125 4.71 -26.16 -8.74
CA TYR A 125 4.94 -27.13 -9.81
C TYR A 125 4.15 -26.75 -11.05
N VAL A 126 4.72 -26.94 -12.24
CA VAL A 126 4.05 -26.70 -13.51
C VAL A 126 4.22 -27.94 -14.39
N LYS A 127 3.13 -28.41 -14.98
CA LYS A 127 3.18 -29.47 -15.99
C LYS A 127 3.84 -28.92 -17.25
N MET A 128 4.84 -29.61 -17.80
CA MET A 128 5.52 -29.19 -19.04
C MET A 128 5.50 -30.35 -20.04
N ASP A 129 4.85 -30.13 -21.17
CA ASP A 129 4.78 -31.10 -22.26
C ASP A 129 5.76 -30.69 -23.37
N THR A 130 6.53 -31.64 -23.91
CA THR A 130 7.47 -31.41 -25.01
C THR A 130 7.06 -32.16 -26.26
N LYS A 131 7.09 -31.48 -27.39
CA LYS A 131 6.73 -32.02 -28.70
C LYS A 131 7.82 -31.67 -29.73
N ILE A 132 8.20 -32.64 -30.56
CA ILE A 132 9.15 -32.43 -31.65
C ILE A 132 8.45 -32.81 -32.95
N THR A 133 8.38 -31.87 -33.89
CA THR A 133 7.81 -32.09 -35.23
C THR A 133 8.87 -31.83 -36.28
N ALA A 134 9.09 -32.77 -37.18
CA ALA A 134 9.98 -32.61 -38.32
C ALA A 134 9.15 -32.35 -39.59
N CYS A 135 9.54 -31.33 -40.35
CA CYS A 135 8.98 -31.02 -41.66
C CYS A 135 9.85 -31.72 -42.71
N ILE A 136 9.29 -32.75 -43.34
CA ILE A 136 9.96 -33.60 -44.32
C ILE A 136 9.47 -33.19 -45.71
N GLU A 137 10.39 -33.14 -46.67
CA GLU A 137 10.04 -32.98 -48.08
C GLU A 137 9.65 -34.35 -48.66
N GLU A 138 8.36 -34.54 -48.93
CA GLU A 138 7.86 -35.73 -49.63
C GLU A 138 7.62 -35.41 -51.11
N PRO A 139 8.08 -36.24 -52.06
CA PRO A 139 7.75 -36.07 -53.47
C PRO A 139 6.25 -36.25 -53.71
N ILE A 140 5.64 -35.36 -54.49
CA ILE A 140 4.22 -35.45 -54.86
C ILE A 140 4.06 -36.59 -55.87
N PRO A 141 3.21 -37.61 -55.60
CA PRO A 141 2.95 -38.67 -56.56
C PRO A 141 2.35 -38.13 -57.87
N LEU A 142 2.75 -38.70 -59.02
CA LEU A 142 2.35 -38.28 -60.38
C LEU A 142 0.84 -38.06 -60.62
N HIS A 143 -0.04 -38.66 -59.81
CA HIS A 143 -1.50 -38.56 -59.94
C HIS A 143 -2.13 -37.35 -59.20
N GLU A 144 -1.38 -36.69 -58.30
CA GLU A 144 -1.83 -35.53 -57.51
C GLU A 144 -1.19 -34.20 -58.00
N MET A 145 -0.42 -34.22 -59.10
CA MET A 145 0.30 -33.06 -59.60
C MET A 145 -0.59 -32.12 -60.44
N ASP A 146 -0.53 -30.81 -60.16
CA ASP A 146 -1.20 -29.79 -60.97
C ASP A 146 -0.51 -29.57 -62.32
N ALA A 147 -1.23 -29.08 -63.33
CA ALA A 147 -0.71 -28.91 -64.70
C ALA A 147 0.58 -28.05 -64.76
N GLN A 148 0.70 -27.04 -63.89
CA GLN A 148 1.92 -26.21 -63.80
C GLN A 148 3.12 -26.98 -63.21
N GLN A 149 2.87 -27.91 -62.28
CA GLN A 149 3.89 -28.72 -61.63
C GLN A 149 4.35 -29.87 -62.54
N GLN A 150 3.46 -30.38 -63.39
CA GLN A 150 3.78 -31.34 -64.45
C GLN A 150 4.67 -30.72 -65.53
N ASP A 151 4.40 -29.48 -65.95
CA ASP A 151 5.24 -28.74 -66.90
C ASP A 151 6.63 -28.43 -66.32
N GLU A 152 6.72 -28.13 -65.02
CA GLU A 152 8.00 -27.89 -64.33
C GLU A 152 8.82 -29.19 -64.19
N TYR A 153 8.18 -30.30 -63.81
CA TYR A 153 8.79 -31.64 -63.77
C TYR A 153 9.33 -32.07 -65.14
N ALA A 154 8.57 -31.84 -66.21
CA ALA A 154 8.99 -32.14 -67.59
C ALA A 154 10.21 -31.32 -68.04
N ARG A 155 10.43 -30.13 -67.45
CA ARG A 155 11.53 -29.23 -67.80
C ARG A 155 12.79 -29.46 -66.96
N THR A 156 12.66 -29.80 -65.68
CA THR A 156 13.80 -29.88 -64.74
C THR A 156 14.18 -31.32 -64.35
N GLY A 157 13.29 -32.30 -64.54
CA GLY A 157 13.50 -33.69 -64.15
C GLY A 157 13.51 -33.94 -62.63
N GLN A 158 13.11 -32.95 -61.83
CA GLN A 158 13.04 -33.04 -60.36
C GLN A 158 11.58 -33.14 -59.91
N GLU A 159 11.22 -34.20 -59.17
CA GLU A 159 9.89 -34.38 -58.61
C GLU A 159 9.53 -33.20 -57.69
N PRO A 160 8.41 -32.49 -57.89
CA PRO A 160 8.00 -31.42 -56.98
C PRO A 160 7.66 -32.02 -55.61
N THR A 161 8.24 -31.46 -54.56
CA THR A 161 8.05 -31.91 -53.18
C THR A 161 6.96 -31.10 -52.48
N ARG A 162 6.21 -31.75 -51.59
CA ARG A 162 5.31 -31.10 -50.62
C ARG A 162 5.89 -31.24 -49.22
N LEU A 163 5.69 -30.22 -48.41
CA LEU A 163 6.12 -30.21 -47.01
C LEU A 163 5.08 -30.91 -46.14
N VAL A 164 5.45 -32.02 -45.50
CA VAL A 164 4.59 -32.76 -44.56
C VAL A 164 5.22 -32.69 -43.16
N TRP A 165 4.40 -32.34 -42.17
CA TRP A 165 4.82 -32.32 -40.76
C TRP A 165 4.55 -33.67 -40.12
N GLU A 166 5.61 -34.39 -39.75
CA GLU A 166 5.53 -35.64 -38.98
C GLU A 166 6.02 -35.42 -37.53
N GLU A 167 5.42 -36.11 -36.56
CA GLU A 167 5.95 -36.16 -35.20
C GLU A 167 7.20 -37.03 -35.18
N ALA A 168 8.35 -36.41 -34.91
CA ALA A 168 9.61 -37.13 -34.81
C ALA A 168 9.67 -37.91 -33.48
N PRO A 169 10.32 -39.09 -33.42
CA PRO A 169 10.50 -39.82 -32.18
C PRO A 169 11.16 -38.91 -31.14
N ASN A 170 10.46 -38.69 -30.03
CA ASN A 170 10.84 -37.75 -29.00
C ASN A 170 12.03 -38.32 -28.20
N THR A 171 13.25 -38.20 -28.74
CA THR A 171 14.51 -38.58 -28.05
C THR A 171 14.74 -37.79 -26.75
N MET A 172 13.86 -36.83 -26.42
CA MET A 172 13.81 -36.11 -25.15
C MET A 172 13.04 -36.82 -24.03
N GLN A 173 12.38 -37.96 -24.29
CA GLN A 173 11.68 -38.74 -23.26
C GLN A 173 12.58 -39.83 -22.67
N SER A 174 12.53 -39.99 -21.33
CA SER A 174 13.06 -41.17 -20.67
C SER A 174 12.23 -42.40 -21.05
N THR A 175 12.82 -43.60 -21.05
CA THR A 175 12.15 -44.89 -21.38
C THR A 175 10.96 -45.29 -20.47
N ASP A 176 10.47 -44.40 -19.61
CA ASP A 176 9.51 -44.62 -18.53
C ASP A 176 8.25 -43.74 -18.75
N PRO A 177 7.18 -44.24 -19.41
CA PRO A 177 6.00 -43.44 -19.76
C PRO A 177 5.20 -42.88 -18.57
N SER A 178 5.48 -43.35 -17.34
CA SER A 178 4.89 -42.80 -16.10
C SER A 178 5.54 -41.50 -15.62
N LYS A 179 6.72 -41.14 -16.13
CA LYS A 179 7.43 -39.89 -15.78
C LYS A 179 7.17 -38.74 -16.75
N ASP A 180 6.56 -39.01 -17.89
CA ASP A 180 6.37 -38.04 -18.97
C ASP A 180 5.30 -36.96 -18.67
N ASN A 181 4.50 -37.13 -17.60
CA ASN A 181 3.53 -36.14 -17.10
C ASN A 181 3.96 -35.49 -15.78
N ALA A 182 5.23 -35.61 -15.37
CA ALA A 182 5.68 -35.16 -14.06
C ALA A 182 5.66 -33.62 -13.95
N ALA A 183 4.99 -33.12 -12.91
CA ALA A 183 4.97 -31.69 -12.60
C ALA A 183 6.38 -31.21 -12.20
N VAL A 184 6.90 -30.21 -12.91
CA VAL A 184 8.28 -29.71 -12.73
C VAL A 184 8.29 -28.61 -11.69
N PHE A 185 9.21 -28.70 -10.72
CA PHE A 185 9.40 -27.64 -9.71
C PHE A 185 10.00 -26.37 -10.34
N ILE A 186 9.23 -25.27 -10.34
CA ILE A 186 9.66 -23.99 -10.94
C ILE A 186 10.13 -22.95 -9.92
N GLY A 187 9.88 -23.16 -8.63
CA GLY A 187 10.30 -22.24 -7.55
C GLY A 187 9.35 -22.22 -6.36
N LYS A 188 9.60 -21.31 -5.41
CA LYS A 188 8.76 -21.12 -4.22
C LYS A 188 7.98 -19.80 -4.26
N LEU A 189 6.69 -19.83 -3.97
CA LEU A 189 5.80 -18.69 -3.81
C LEU A 189 5.67 -18.32 -2.32
N PRO A 190 6.03 -17.09 -1.89
CA PRO A 190 5.72 -16.64 -0.53
C PRO A 190 4.22 -16.63 -0.27
N VAL A 191 3.80 -17.24 0.84
CA VAL A 191 2.37 -17.39 1.20
C VAL A 191 1.98 -16.33 2.21
N MET A 192 0.81 -15.72 2.01
CA MET A 192 0.23 -14.76 2.96
C MET A 192 -0.36 -15.51 4.16
N ILE A 193 -0.12 -14.99 5.37
CA ILE A 193 -0.67 -15.59 6.60
C ILE A 193 -2.20 -15.48 6.61
N LYS A 194 -2.88 -16.57 7.00
CA LYS A 194 -4.33 -16.79 6.95
C LYS A 194 -4.97 -16.85 5.54
N SER A 195 -4.18 -16.90 4.47
CA SER A 195 -4.71 -17.23 3.14
C SER A 195 -5.11 -18.71 3.01
N LYS A 196 -5.84 -19.08 1.95
CA LYS A 196 -6.29 -20.47 1.72
C LYS A 196 -5.15 -21.49 1.64
N ALA A 197 -3.95 -21.09 1.18
CA ALA A 197 -2.75 -21.96 1.17
C ALA A 197 -2.04 -22.07 2.52
N CYS A 198 -2.33 -21.17 3.47
CA CYS A 198 -1.72 -21.17 4.78
C CYS A 198 -2.30 -22.29 5.65
N HIS A 199 -1.43 -22.92 6.45
CA HIS A 199 -1.85 -23.93 7.43
C HIS A 199 -2.83 -23.36 8.47
N LEU A 200 -2.76 -22.06 8.79
CA LEU A 200 -3.57 -21.41 9.84
C LEU A 200 -5.01 -21.06 9.41
N SER A 201 -5.42 -21.31 8.17
CA SER A 201 -6.71 -20.81 7.65
C SER A 201 -7.94 -21.58 8.16
N ARG A 202 -7.77 -22.84 8.58
CA ARG A 202 -8.87 -23.72 9.00
C ARG A 202 -8.77 -24.18 10.46
N GLU A 203 -7.81 -23.63 11.20
CA GLU A 203 -7.54 -24.00 12.58
C GLU A 203 -8.50 -23.25 13.51
N THR A 204 -8.95 -23.93 14.57
CA THR A 204 -9.78 -23.30 15.61
C THR A 204 -8.93 -22.41 16.53
N GLU A 205 -9.55 -21.58 17.37
CA GLU A 205 -8.82 -20.72 18.30
C GLU A 205 -7.91 -21.51 19.26
N ASP A 206 -8.37 -22.70 19.70
CA ASP A 206 -7.60 -23.58 20.59
C ASP A 206 -6.40 -24.20 19.86
N ASP A 207 -6.57 -24.61 18.60
CA ASP A 207 -5.48 -25.13 17.77
C ASP A 207 -4.43 -24.06 17.50
N LEU A 208 -4.83 -22.80 17.32
CA LEU A 208 -3.90 -21.68 17.17
C LEU A 208 -3.00 -21.51 18.40
N PHE A 209 -3.53 -21.69 19.61
CA PHE A 209 -2.72 -21.67 20.83
C PHE A 209 -1.73 -22.84 20.87
N LEU A 210 -2.13 -24.04 20.46
CA LEU A 210 -1.24 -25.20 20.36
C LEU A 210 -0.10 -24.96 19.36
N LEU A 211 -0.38 -24.23 18.28
CA LEU A 211 0.58 -23.83 17.26
C LEU A 211 1.41 -22.58 17.63
N ASN A 212 1.31 -22.09 18.88
CA ASN A 212 1.97 -20.87 19.39
C ASN A 212 1.60 -19.57 18.64
N GLU A 213 0.46 -19.54 17.95
CA GLU A 213 -0.08 -18.34 17.30
C GLU A 213 -1.13 -17.65 18.18
N CYS A 214 -1.44 -16.40 17.85
CA CYS A 214 -2.42 -15.60 18.59
C CYS A 214 -3.75 -15.60 17.82
N PRO A 215 -4.90 -15.98 18.44
CA PRO A 215 -6.20 -15.97 17.77
C PRO A 215 -6.57 -14.60 17.19
N TYR A 216 -6.21 -13.53 17.91
CA TYR A 216 -6.46 -12.15 17.48
C TYR A 216 -5.68 -11.70 16.23
N ASP A 217 -4.63 -12.42 15.79
CA ASP A 217 -3.88 -12.00 14.59
C ASP A 217 -4.76 -12.16 13.35
N GLN A 218 -5.01 -11.06 12.62
CA GLN A 218 -5.88 -11.06 11.44
C GLN A 218 -5.16 -11.53 10.16
N GLY A 219 -3.84 -11.75 10.19
CA GLY A 219 -3.10 -12.13 8.99
C GLY A 219 -2.94 -10.97 8.00
N GLY A 220 -2.89 -11.25 6.70
CA GLY A 220 -2.75 -10.21 5.67
C GLY A 220 -1.32 -9.70 5.44
N TYR A 221 -0.32 -10.47 5.89
CA TYR A 221 1.10 -10.14 5.74
C TYR A 221 1.93 -11.39 5.37
N PHE A 222 3.18 -11.18 4.98
CA PHE A 222 4.14 -12.21 4.58
C PHE A 222 5.29 -12.31 5.58
N ILE A 223 5.84 -13.51 5.78
CA ILE A 223 7.05 -13.73 6.60
C ILE A 223 8.23 -14.01 5.66
N ILE A 224 9.20 -13.09 5.62
CA ILE A 224 10.34 -13.16 4.71
C ILE A 224 11.62 -12.90 5.49
N ASN A 225 12.52 -13.87 5.45
CA ASN A 225 13.74 -13.89 6.28
C ASN A 225 13.44 -13.62 7.76
N GLY A 226 12.37 -14.24 8.30
CA GLY A 226 11.88 -14.05 9.66
C GLY A 226 11.18 -12.71 9.94
N SER A 227 11.21 -11.78 9.00
CA SER A 227 10.62 -10.46 9.17
C SER A 227 9.24 -10.37 8.52
N GLU A 228 8.31 -9.70 9.19
CA GLU A 228 6.95 -9.52 8.72
C GLU A 228 6.87 -8.36 7.72
N LYS A 229 6.26 -8.60 6.57
CA LYS A 229 6.18 -7.68 5.43
C LYS A 229 4.73 -7.52 5.00
N VAL A 230 4.28 -6.28 4.87
CA VAL A 230 2.95 -5.93 4.39
C VAL A 230 3.06 -5.27 3.03
N LEU A 231 2.15 -5.63 2.12
CA LEU A 231 1.96 -4.93 0.86
C LEU A 231 0.96 -3.80 1.05
N ILE A 232 1.39 -2.58 0.76
CA ILE A 232 0.55 -1.38 0.85
C ILE A 232 -0.16 -1.19 -0.48
N ALA A 233 -1.48 -1.02 -0.43
CA ALA A 233 -2.29 -0.79 -1.61
C ALA A 233 -1.82 0.48 -2.34
N GLN A 234 -1.69 0.41 -3.67
CA GLN A 234 -1.27 1.55 -4.48
C GLN A 234 -2.45 2.15 -5.23
N GLU A 235 -2.68 3.46 -5.06
CA GLU A 235 -3.68 4.21 -5.82
C GLU A 235 -3.16 4.45 -7.25
N ARG A 236 -3.92 4.02 -8.25
CA ARG A 236 -3.67 4.35 -9.65
C ARG A 236 -4.91 4.92 -10.30
N SER A 237 -4.73 5.68 -11.38
CA SER A 237 -5.85 6.07 -12.24
C SER A 237 -6.50 4.83 -12.83
N ALA A 238 -7.83 4.84 -12.91
CA ALA A 238 -8.59 3.80 -13.60
C ALA A 238 -8.18 3.77 -15.08
N ALA A 239 -8.15 2.55 -15.63
CA ALA A 239 -7.95 2.34 -17.06
C ALA A 239 -9.31 2.33 -17.78
N ASN A 240 -9.29 2.41 -19.11
CA ASN A 240 -10.45 2.33 -19.98
C ASN A 240 -11.51 3.44 -19.79
N ILE A 241 -11.16 4.53 -19.11
CA ILE A 241 -12.03 5.71 -18.97
C ILE A 241 -11.49 6.85 -19.85
N VAL A 242 -12.37 7.47 -20.64
CA VAL A 242 -12.06 8.68 -21.40
C VAL A 242 -12.18 9.90 -20.48
N GLN A 243 -11.09 10.63 -20.30
CA GLN A 243 -11.05 11.82 -19.44
C GLN A 243 -10.67 13.06 -20.24
N VAL A 244 -11.45 14.14 -20.12
CA VAL A 244 -11.19 15.41 -20.82
C VAL A 244 -10.73 16.49 -19.84
N PHE A 245 -9.55 17.05 -20.11
CA PHE A 245 -8.94 18.08 -19.29
C PHE A 245 -8.69 19.37 -20.06
N LYS A 246 -8.85 20.49 -19.38
CA LYS A 246 -8.36 21.79 -19.85
C LYS A 246 -6.90 21.97 -19.46
N LYS A 247 -6.07 22.42 -20.39
CA LYS A 247 -4.66 22.73 -20.14
C LYS A 247 -4.48 24.24 -19.94
N ALA A 248 -3.66 24.58 -18.96
CA ALA A 248 -3.26 25.96 -18.74
C ALA A 248 -2.20 26.41 -19.75
N GLN A 249 -2.16 27.71 -20.06
CA GLN A 249 -1.05 28.30 -20.79
C GLN A 249 0.26 28.10 -20.00
N PRO A 250 1.40 27.82 -20.64
CA PRO A 250 1.76 28.10 -22.05
C PRO A 250 1.57 26.92 -23.02
N SER A 251 0.77 25.91 -22.69
CA SER A 251 0.57 24.76 -23.57
C SER A 251 -0.01 25.16 -24.96
N PRO A 252 0.45 24.57 -26.08
CA PRO A 252 -0.03 24.91 -27.42
C PRO A 252 -1.46 24.39 -27.72
N PHE A 253 -1.99 23.50 -26.88
CA PHE A 253 -3.36 22.98 -26.97
C PHE A 253 -4.19 23.38 -25.76
N SER A 254 -5.48 23.67 -25.96
CA SER A 254 -6.41 24.14 -24.93
C SER A 254 -7.05 23.00 -24.15
N TYR A 255 -7.44 21.95 -24.86
CA TYR A 255 -8.08 20.76 -24.29
C TYR A 255 -7.35 19.50 -24.73
N THR A 256 -7.39 18.49 -23.86
CA THR A 256 -6.90 17.16 -24.18
C THR A 256 -7.86 16.11 -23.67
N ALA A 257 -8.14 15.09 -24.49
CA ALA A 257 -8.81 13.88 -24.05
C ALA A 257 -7.77 12.77 -23.93
N GLU A 258 -7.66 12.13 -22.77
CA GLU A 258 -6.74 11.03 -22.53
C GLU A 258 -7.54 9.76 -22.25
N ILE A 259 -7.12 8.64 -22.84
CA ILE A 259 -7.53 7.30 -22.43
C ILE A 259 -6.29 6.45 -22.20
N ARG A 260 -6.33 5.69 -21.10
CA ARG A 260 -5.34 4.68 -20.76
C ARG A 260 -5.99 3.32 -20.89
N SER A 261 -5.77 2.66 -22.02
CA SER A 261 -6.38 1.37 -22.31
C SER A 261 -5.57 0.23 -21.69
N ALA A 262 -6.26 -0.65 -20.96
CA ALA A 262 -5.73 -1.88 -20.40
C ALA A 262 -6.66 -3.04 -20.78
N LEU A 263 -6.09 -4.20 -21.11
CA LEU A 263 -6.89 -5.41 -21.26
C LEU A 263 -7.42 -5.86 -19.89
N GLU A 264 -8.63 -6.41 -19.87
CA GLU A 264 -9.20 -7.07 -18.69
C GLU A 264 -8.44 -8.36 -18.38
N LYS A 265 -8.33 -9.23 -19.40
CA LYS A 265 -7.61 -10.49 -19.32
C LYS A 265 -6.16 -10.27 -19.75
N GLY A 266 -5.23 -10.49 -18.82
CA GLY A 266 -3.81 -10.41 -19.09
C GLY A 266 -3.17 -9.06 -18.77
N SER A 267 -2.05 -9.13 -18.05
CA SER A 267 -1.29 -7.98 -17.51
C SER A 267 -0.40 -7.27 -18.57
N ARG A 268 -0.88 -7.06 -19.81
CA ARG A 268 -0.12 -6.32 -20.84
C ARG A 268 -0.01 -4.83 -20.44
N LEU A 269 1.03 -4.15 -20.91
CA LEU A 269 1.29 -2.75 -20.54
C LEU A 269 0.13 -1.84 -20.97
N ILE A 270 -0.21 -0.89 -20.10
CA ILE A 270 -1.22 0.14 -20.37
C ILE A 270 -0.79 0.95 -21.59
N SER A 271 -1.64 0.98 -22.60
CA SER A 271 -1.46 1.78 -23.81
C SER A 271 -2.19 3.11 -23.65
N SER A 272 -1.51 4.23 -23.87
CA SER A 272 -2.12 5.57 -23.76
C SER A 272 -2.40 6.15 -25.14
N LEU A 273 -3.62 6.65 -25.34
CA LEU A 273 -4.01 7.44 -26.50
C LEU A 273 -4.45 8.83 -26.02
N MET A 274 -3.99 9.87 -26.69
CA MET A 274 -4.31 11.27 -26.36
C MET A 274 -4.83 12.01 -27.58
N LEU A 275 -5.94 12.75 -27.41
CA LEU A 275 -6.43 13.76 -28.35
C LEU A 275 -6.04 15.14 -27.83
N LYS A 276 -5.61 16.04 -28.73
CA LYS A 276 -5.20 17.41 -28.42
C LYS A 276 -5.96 18.36 -29.33
N LEU A 277 -6.65 19.33 -28.74
CA LEU A 277 -7.30 20.42 -29.46
C LEU A 277 -6.37 21.63 -29.49
N TYR A 278 -5.83 21.96 -30.67
CA TYR A 278 -4.92 23.09 -30.84
C TYR A 278 -5.71 24.40 -30.92
N SER A 279 -5.29 25.40 -30.12
CA SER A 279 -5.98 26.71 -30.08
C SER A 279 -5.67 27.60 -31.27
N LYS A 280 -4.56 27.34 -31.98
CA LYS A 280 -4.15 27.97 -33.23
C LYS A 280 -3.58 26.90 -34.15
N GLY A 281 -3.89 26.95 -35.43
CA GLY A 281 -3.23 26.11 -36.44
C GLY A 281 -1.72 26.33 -36.45
N ASP A 282 -0.97 25.33 -36.92
CA ASP A 282 0.50 25.34 -36.96
C ASP A 282 1.02 26.59 -37.70
N SER A 283 1.66 27.51 -36.97
CA SER A 283 2.20 28.77 -37.49
C SER A 283 3.19 28.57 -38.65
N SER A 284 3.77 27.37 -38.77
CA SER A 284 4.71 27.01 -39.84
C SER A 284 4.03 26.77 -41.21
N ARG A 285 2.70 26.58 -41.26
CA ARG A 285 1.94 26.30 -42.49
C ARG A 285 1.08 27.46 -43.00
N GLY A 286 1.33 28.68 -42.52
CA GLY A 286 0.54 29.87 -42.85
C GLY A 286 -0.71 29.93 -41.98
N GLY A 287 -0.84 30.97 -41.17
CA GLY A 287 -1.80 31.11 -40.06
C GLY A 287 -3.29 31.26 -40.44
N ALA A 288 -3.77 30.49 -41.42
CA ALA A 288 -5.16 30.49 -41.90
C ALA A 288 -6.00 29.30 -41.39
N TYR A 289 -5.41 28.30 -40.73
CA TYR A 289 -6.15 27.14 -40.22
C TYR A 289 -6.75 27.43 -38.84
N GLY A 290 -8.04 27.11 -38.69
CA GLY A 290 -8.78 27.17 -37.43
C GLY A 290 -8.30 26.18 -36.38
N GLN A 291 -9.11 25.91 -35.36
CA GLN A 291 -8.76 24.92 -34.34
C GLN A 291 -8.80 23.51 -34.93
N THR A 292 -7.72 22.74 -34.75
CA THR A 292 -7.58 21.38 -35.29
C THR A 292 -7.35 20.35 -34.18
N ILE A 293 -7.76 19.11 -34.43
CA ILE A 293 -7.65 17.99 -33.49
C ILE A 293 -6.61 17.00 -33.99
N HIS A 294 -5.60 16.75 -33.16
CA HIS A 294 -4.58 15.74 -33.43
C HIS A 294 -4.61 14.62 -32.38
N THR A 295 -4.23 13.42 -32.80
CA THR A 295 -4.15 12.21 -32.00
C THR A 295 -2.70 11.76 -31.86
N THR A 296 -2.28 11.46 -30.63
CA THR A 296 -1.03 10.76 -30.35
C THR A 296 -1.31 9.27 -30.29
N LEU A 297 -0.76 8.50 -31.25
CA LEU A 297 -0.83 7.04 -31.25
C LEU A 297 0.40 6.44 -30.54
N PRO A 298 0.25 5.28 -29.86
CA PRO A 298 1.38 4.54 -29.30
C PRO A 298 2.43 4.22 -30.37
N TYR A 299 3.72 4.35 -30.00
CA TYR A 299 4.88 4.07 -30.87
C TYR A 299 5.03 4.95 -32.14
N VAL A 300 4.22 6.00 -32.28
CA VAL A 300 4.32 7.01 -33.34
C VAL A 300 4.91 8.29 -32.75
N LYS A 301 5.94 8.88 -33.38
CA LYS A 301 6.69 10.01 -32.79
C LYS A 301 5.97 11.36 -32.86
N SER A 302 5.11 11.54 -33.84
CA SER A 302 4.45 12.81 -34.16
C SER A 302 2.94 12.67 -34.07
N ASP A 303 2.28 13.74 -33.65
CA ASP A 303 0.82 13.80 -33.59
C ASP A 303 0.20 13.73 -34.99
N LEU A 304 -0.93 13.02 -35.11
CA LEU A 304 -1.59 12.72 -36.38
C LEU A 304 -2.96 13.42 -36.46
N PRO A 305 -3.31 14.07 -37.57
CA PRO A 305 -4.66 14.61 -37.77
C PRO A 305 -5.73 13.52 -37.65
N ILE A 306 -6.82 13.82 -36.94
CA ILE A 306 -7.85 12.83 -36.60
C ILE A 306 -8.49 12.17 -37.83
N ALA A 307 -8.78 12.93 -38.89
CA ALA A 307 -9.42 12.41 -40.10
C ALA A 307 -8.55 11.38 -40.85
N ILE A 308 -7.21 11.50 -40.79
CA ILE A 308 -6.30 10.50 -41.37
C ILE A 308 -6.40 9.16 -40.62
N VAL A 309 -6.60 9.21 -39.30
CA VAL A 309 -6.75 8.00 -38.48
C VAL A 309 -8.07 7.28 -38.80
N PHE A 310 -9.17 8.01 -39.00
CA PHE A 310 -10.43 7.42 -39.47
C PHE A 310 -10.30 6.73 -40.83
N ARG A 311 -9.65 7.40 -41.80
CA ARG A 311 -9.36 6.83 -43.12
C ARG A 311 -8.52 5.55 -43.03
N ALA A 312 -7.55 5.50 -42.11
CA ALA A 312 -6.74 4.31 -41.85
C ALA A 312 -7.53 3.14 -41.23
N LEU A 313 -8.55 3.42 -40.42
CA LEU A 313 -9.48 2.45 -39.82
C LEU A 313 -10.52 1.91 -40.83
N GLY A 314 -10.58 2.45 -42.04
CA GLY A 314 -11.49 2.02 -43.10
C GLY A 314 -12.71 2.92 -43.31
N VAL A 315 -12.88 3.99 -42.52
CA VAL A 315 -13.93 5.00 -42.71
C VAL A 315 -13.37 6.11 -43.60
N VAL A 316 -13.62 6.01 -44.91
CA VAL A 316 -13.01 6.89 -45.92
C VAL A 316 -13.89 8.11 -46.23
N SER A 317 -15.21 7.91 -46.27
CA SER A 317 -16.17 8.98 -46.58
C SER A 317 -16.19 10.03 -45.49
N ASP A 318 -16.08 11.31 -45.87
CA ASP A 318 -16.16 12.42 -44.91
C ASP A 318 -17.52 12.47 -44.20
N GLU A 319 -18.61 12.07 -44.89
CA GLU A 319 -19.94 11.98 -44.29
C GLU A 319 -19.98 10.92 -43.18
N GLU A 320 -19.39 9.75 -43.42
CA GLU A 320 -19.32 8.67 -42.42
C GLU A 320 -18.51 9.11 -41.19
N ILE A 321 -17.34 9.75 -41.40
CA ILE A 321 -16.52 10.29 -40.30
C ILE A 321 -17.33 11.24 -39.43
N LEU A 322 -18.10 12.15 -40.04
CA LEU A 322 -18.95 13.07 -39.31
C LEU A 322 -20.07 12.35 -38.55
N THR A 323 -20.71 11.33 -39.13
CA THR A 323 -21.75 10.55 -38.43
C THR A 323 -21.24 9.76 -37.23
N HIS A 324 -19.99 9.30 -37.24
CA HIS A 324 -19.38 8.64 -36.08
C HIS A 324 -19.06 9.60 -34.92
N ILE A 325 -18.87 10.89 -35.21
CA ILE A 325 -18.54 11.93 -34.20
C ILE A 325 -19.79 12.68 -33.74
N CYS A 326 -20.64 13.12 -34.67
CA CYS A 326 -21.83 13.93 -34.41
C CYS A 326 -23.08 13.14 -34.78
N TYR A 327 -23.78 12.65 -33.76
CA TYR A 327 -24.98 11.82 -33.92
C TYR A 327 -26.21 12.64 -34.37
N ASP A 328 -26.25 13.94 -34.04
CA ASP A 328 -27.31 14.85 -34.47
C ASP A 328 -26.84 15.69 -35.66
N ARG A 329 -27.52 15.58 -36.80
CA ARG A 329 -27.22 16.34 -38.01
C ARG A 329 -27.54 17.83 -37.88
N ASN A 330 -28.39 18.20 -36.92
CA ASN A 330 -28.82 19.58 -36.74
C ASN A 330 -27.80 20.44 -35.96
N ASP A 331 -26.76 19.82 -35.40
CA ASP A 331 -25.76 20.52 -34.60
C ASP A 331 -24.67 21.18 -35.44
N SER A 332 -25.01 22.32 -36.05
CA SER A 332 -24.11 23.07 -36.92
C SER A 332 -22.83 23.55 -36.20
N VAL A 333 -22.93 23.84 -34.89
CA VAL A 333 -21.82 24.38 -34.10
C VAL A 333 -20.72 23.33 -33.91
N MET A 334 -21.10 22.08 -33.63
CA MET A 334 -20.12 21.00 -33.51
C MET A 334 -19.50 20.64 -34.87
N LEU A 335 -20.29 20.67 -35.94
CA LEU A 335 -19.81 20.41 -37.30
C LEU A 335 -18.83 21.49 -37.79
N GLU A 336 -19.05 22.76 -37.45
CA GLU A 336 -18.14 23.86 -37.80
C GLU A 336 -16.75 23.70 -37.17
N MET A 337 -16.68 23.17 -35.95
CA MET A 337 -15.41 22.85 -35.28
C MET A 337 -14.66 21.68 -35.94
N LEU A 338 -15.35 20.79 -36.65
CA LEU A 338 -14.74 19.65 -37.34
C LEU A 338 -14.25 20.00 -38.75
N ARG A 339 -14.80 21.04 -39.37
CA ARG A 339 -14.42 21.48 -40.73
C ARG A 339 -12.90 21.65 -40.92
N PRO A 340 -12.14 22.33 -40.02
CA PRO A 340 -10.69 22.46 -40.18
C PRO A 340 -9.94 21.12 -40.13
N CYS A 341 -10.49 20.14 -39.41
CA CYS A 341 -9.89 18.81 -39.29
C CYS A 341 -9.99 18.00 -40.59
N ILE A 342 -11.07 18.20 -41.36
CA ILE A 342 -11.26 17.57 -42.68
C ILE A 342 -10.40 18.26 -43.74
N GLU A 343 -10.36 19.59 -43.73
CA GLU A 343 -9.52 20.38 -44.63
C GLU A 343 -8.03 20.00 -44.53
N GLU A 344 -7.52 19.72 -43.31
CA GLU A 344 -6.15 19.25 -43.09
C GLU A 344 -5.87 17.86 -43.71
N ALA A 345 -6.86 16.98 -43.74
CA ALA A 345 -6.74 15.61 -44.28
C ALA A 345 -7.01 15.50 -45.78
N PHE A 346 -7.35 16.61 -46.45
CA PHE A 346 -7.71 16.64 -47.87
C PHE A 346 -6.69 15.97 -48.81
N CYS A 347 -5.39 16.00 -48.46
CA CYS A 347 -4.33 15.41 -49.26
C CYS A 347 -4.29 13.86 -49.25
N ILE A 348 -4.97 13.18 -48.32
CA ILE A 348 -4.85 11.73 -48.13
C ILE A 348 -6.22 11.09 -48.21
N GLN A 349 -6.70 10.76 -49.42
CA GLN A 349 -8.04 10.22 -49.65
C GLN A 349 -8.12 8.70 -49.46
N ASP A 350 -7.05 7.95 -49.73
CA ASP A 350 -7.08 6.48 -49.68
C ASP A 350 -6.58 5.89 -48.35
N ARG A 351 -7.19 4.75 -47.95
CA ARG A 351 -6.81 3.98 -46.76
C ARG A 351 -5.33 3.57 -46.75
N GLU A 352 -4.80 3.08 -47.87
CA GLU A 352 -3.39 2.66 -47.94
C GLU A 352 -2.41 3.82 -47.78
N VAL A 353 -2.76 4.98 -48.33
CA VAL A 353 -1.93 6.19 -48.21
C VAL A 353 -1.95 6.70 -46.77
N ALA A 354 -3.10 6.60 -46.08
CA ALA A 354 -3.19 6.88 -44.65
C ALA A 354 -2.33 5.91 -43.81
N LEU A 355 -2.34 4.62 -44.12
CA LEU A 355 -1.49 3.62 -43.45
C LEU A 355 0.00 3.87 -43.71
N ASP A 356 0.41 4.20 -44.93
CA ASP A 356 1.80 4.57 -45.22
C ASP A 356 2.19 5.89 -44.52
N TYR A 357 1.27 6.83 -44.37
CA TYR A 357 1.48 8.09 -43.64
C TYR A 357 1.77 7.87 -42.16
N ILE A 358 1.01 6.97 -41.52
CA ILE A 358 1.24 6.54 -40.12
C ILE A 358 2.55 5.75 -40.05
N GLY A 359 2.71 4.78 -40.96
CA GLY A 359 3.86 3.90 -41.05
C GLY A 359 5.18 4.66 -41.22
N LYS A 360 5.24 5.78 -41.94
CA LYS A 360 6.44 6.63 -42.06
C LYS A 360 6.88 7.25 -40.73
N ARG A 361 5.95 7.51 -39.81
CA ARG A 361 6.15 8.23 -38.54
C ARG A 361 6.37 7.32 -37.33
N GLY A 362 6.39 6.01 -37.54
CA GLY A 362 6.71 5.02 -36.51
C GLY A 362 8.18 5.05 -36.08
N ASN A 363 8.50 4.35 -34.99
CA ASN A 363 9.84 4.37 -34.39
C ASN A 363 10.96 3.64 -35.18
N GLN A 364 10.64 2.70 -36.08
CA GLN A 364 11.61 1.79 -36.73
C GLN A 364 11.70 1.95 -38.27
N THR A 365 11.45 3.14 -38.80
CA THR A 365 11.01 3.29 -40.20
C THR A 365 12.10 3.67 -41.21
N THR A 366 13.31 3.97 -40.75
CA THR A 366 14.43 4.34 -41.61
C THR A 366 14.87 3.12 -42.44
N GLY A 367 14.53 3.10 -43.75
CA GLY A 367 14.93 2.05 -44.69
C GLY A 367 13.89 0.95 -44.97
N MET A 368 12.66 1.04 -44.44
CA MET A 368 11.60 0.06 -44.72
C MET A 368 10.87 0.35 -46.05
N THR A 369 10.50 -0.70 -46.80
CA THR A 369 9.64 -0.62 -48.00
C THR A 369 8.20 -0.20 -47.66
N ARG A 370 7.44 0.29 -48.64
CA ARG A 370 6.03 0.72 -48.46
C ARG A 370 5.18 -0.40 -47.82
N ASP A 371 5.25 -1.62 -48.33
CA ASP A 371 4.49 -2.76 -47.82
C ASP A 371 4.77 -3.06 -46.34
N ARG A 372 6.04 -3.04 -45.94
CA ARG A 372 6.38 -3.28 -44.53
C ARG A 372 5.89 -2.15 -43.63
N ARG A 373 5.87 -0.90 -44.11
CA ARG A 373 5.31 0.24 -43.36
C ARG A 373 3.80 0.13 -43.21
N VAL A 374 3.09 -0.24 -44.26
CA VAL A 374 1.63 -0.44 -44.24
C VAL A 374 1.26 -1.57 -43.27
N ARG A 375 1.98 -2.71 -43.32
CA ARG A 375 1.77 -3.80 -42.34
C ARG A 375 2.05 -3.35 -40.91
N ALA A 376 3.15 -2.63 -40.68
CA ALA A 376 3.48 -2.12 -39.35
C ALA A 376 2.42 -1.15 -38.82
N ALA A 377 1.88 -0.27 -39.67
CA ALA A 377 0.78 0.63 -39.29
C ALA A 377 -0.50 -0.14 -38.95
N ARG A 378 -0.82 -1.20 -39.71
CA ARG A 378 -1.97 -2.08 -39.44
C ARG A 378 -1.80 -2.80 -38.10
N ASP A 379 -0.61 -3.32 -37.82
CA ASP A 379 -0.28 -3.95 -36.52
C ASP A 379 -0.44 -2.95 -35.36
N ILE A 380 -0.01 -1.70 -35.52
CA ILE A 380 -0.18 -0.65 -34.49
C ILE A 380 -1.67 -0.39 -34.23
N LEU A 381 -2.48 -0.22 -35.29
CA LEU A 381 -3.92 0.03 -35.16
C LEU A 381 -4.67 -1.17 -34.57
N GLN A 382 -4.24 -2.40 -34.88
CA GLN A 382 -4.88 -3.61 -34.40
C GLN A 382 -4.49 -3.94 -32.95
N LYS A 383 -3.19 -3.94 -32.62
CA LYS A 383 -2.68 -4.45 -31.33
C LYS A 383 -2.47 -3.37 -30.28
N GLU A 384 -2.07 -2.16 -30.69
CA GLU A 384 -1.61 -1.11 -29.77
C GLU A 384 -2.61 0.03 -29.57
N MET A 385 -3.39 0.38 -30.59
CA MET A 385 -4.48 1.36 -30.49
C MET A 385 -5.71 0.72 -29.84
N LEU A 386 -6.18 1.31 -28.72
CA LEU A 386 -7.37 0.89 -27.98
C LEU A 386 -7.47 -0.64 -27.74
N PRO A 387 -6.45 -1.28 -27.13
CA PRO A 387 -6.39 -2.73 -26.98
C PRO A 387 -7.56 -3.35 -26.21
N HIS A 388 -8.14 -2.62 -25.26
CA HIS A 388 -9.26 -3.06 -24.41
C HIS A 388 -10.55 -3.43 -25.17
N ILE A 389 -10.76 -2.90 -26.37
CA ILE A 389 -11.96 -3.21 -27.17
C ILE A 389 -11.82 -4.61 -27.78
N SER A 390 -10.74 -4.81 -28.54
CA SER A 390 -10.35 -6.11 -29.09
C SER A 390 -9.00 -5.98 -29.82
N GLN A 391 -8.27 -7.11 -29.88
CA GLN A 391 -7.07 -7.28 -30.71
C GLN A 391 -7.33 -8.18 -31.94
N GLY A 392 -8.55 -8.72 -32.07
CA GLY A 392 -8.96 -9.54 -33.19
C GLY A 392 -8.98 -8.77 -34.51
N GLU A 393 -8.88 -9.52 -35.61
CA GLU A 393 -9.11 -8.96 -36.95
C GLU A 393 -10.58 -8.58 -37.12
N GLY A 394 -10.88 -7.55 -37.92
CA GLY A 394 -12.25 -7.07 -38.16
C GLY A 394 -12.81 -6.08 -37.13
N CYS A 395 -12.12 -5.80 -36.03
CA CYS A 395 -12.59 -4.89 -34.96
C CYS A 395 -12.37 -3.39 -35.24
N GLU A 396 -12.04 -3.02 -36.48
CA GLU A 396 -11.66 -1.65 -36.87
C GLU A 396 -12.84 -0.67 -36.74
N THR A 397 -14.05 -1.13 -37.08
CA THR A 397 -15.31 -0.38 -36.97
C THR A 397 -15.64 0.02 -35.53
N ARG A 398 -15.53 -0.93 -34.58
CA ARG A 398 -15.74 -0.66 -33.15
C ARG A 398 -14.77 0.41 -32.62
N LYS A 399 -13.50 0.34 -33.04
CA LYS A 399 -12.48 1.34 -32.69
C LYS A 399 -12.79 2.71 -33.30
N ALA A 400 -13.34 2.76 -34.52
CA ALA A 400 -13.76 4.00 -35.16
C ALA A 400 -14.91 4.68 -34.40
N PHE A 401 -15.95 3.91 -34.00
CA PHE A 401 -17.03 4.43 -33.16
C PHE A 401 -16.52 4.98 -31.82
N PHE A 402 -15.62 4.24 -31.15
CA PHE A 402 -15.05 4.69 -29.88
C PHE A 402 -14.19 5.94 -30.03
N LEU A 403 -13.39 6.03 -31.11
CA LEU A 403 -12.63 7.24 -31.43
C LEU A 403 -13.55 8.43 -31.69
N GLY A 404 -14.66 8.22 -32.40
CA GLY A 404 -15.70 9.22 -32.61
C GLY A 404 -16.32 9.70 -31.29
N TYR A 405 -16.62 8.78 -30.39
CA TYR A 405 -17.09 9.08 -29.03
C TYR A 405 -16.09 9.94 -28.24
N MET A 406 -14.79 9.65 -28.31
CA MET A 406 -13.76 10.46 -27.64
C MET A 406 -13.71 11.90 -28.17
N VAL A 407 -13.82 12.07 -29.50
CA VAL A 407 -13.86 13.39 -30.14
C VAL A 407 -15.14 14.13 -29.77
N HIS A 408 -16.28 13.45 -29.75
CA HIS A 408 -17.56 14.01 -29.32
C HIS A 408 -17.47 14.59 -27.91
N LYS A 409 -16.95 13.81 -26.95
CA LYS A 409 -16.76 14.25 -25.56
C LYS A 409 -15.80 15.45 -25.45
N LEU A 410 -14.71 15.45 -26.22
CA LEU A 410 -13.78 16.58 -26.28
C LEU A 410 -14.46 17.87 -26.77
N LEU A 411 -15.27 17.78 -27.82
CA LEU A 411 -16.00 18.91 -28.39
C LEU A 411 -17.10 19.44 -27.46
N GLN A 412 -17.83 18.56 -26.76
CA GLN A 412 -18.80 18.99 -25.75
C GLN A 412 -18.16 19.85 -24.66
N CYS A 413 -16.97 19.49 -24.18
CA CYS A 413 -16.22 20.31 -23.22
C CYS A 413 -15.69 21.61 -23.83
N ALA A 414 -15.19 21.56 -25.08
CA ALA A 414 -14.70 22.75 -25.77
C ALA A 414 -15.81 23.79 -26.01
N LEU A 415 -17.02 23.34 -26.31
CA LEU A 415 -18.23 24.16 -26.50
C LEU A 415 -18.90 24.58 -25.18
N GLY A 416 -18.40 24.12 -24.02
CA GLY A 416 -18.98 24.44 -22.71
C GLY A 416 -20.32 23.77 -22.42
N ARG A 417 -20.69 22.71 -23.16
CA ARG A 417 -21.90 21.91 -22.91
C ARG A 417 -21.71 20.91 -21.78
N ARG A 418 -20.46 20.53 -21.52
CA ARG A 418 -20.05 19.60 -20.46
C ARG A 418 -18.87 20.20 -19.70
N ASP A 419 -18.83 19.96 -18.39
CA ASP A 419 -17.69 20.31 -17.56
C ASP A 419 -16.49 19.38 -17.80
N THR A 420 -15.28 19.88 -17.50
CA THR A 420 -14.06 19.07 -17.57
C THR A 420 -14.05 17.99 -16.49
N ASP A 421 -13.47 16.83 -16.80
CA ASP A 421 -13.38 15.72 -15.85
C ASP A 421 -12.45 16.04 -14.67
N ASP A 422 -12.90 15.72 -13.44
CA ASP A 422 -12.05 15.80 -12.26
C ASP A 422 -11.09 14.60 -12.17
N ARG A 423 -9.80 14.88 -11.97
CA ARG A 423 -8.72 13.89 -11.79
C ARG A 423 -8.68 13.33 -10.37
N ASP A 424 -9.19 14.08 -9.40
CA ASP A 424 -9.12 13.73 -8.00
C ASP A 424 -10.29 12.81 -7.58
N HIS A 425 -11.36 12.77 -8.38
CA HIS A 425 -12.51 11.87 -8.22
C HIS A 425 -12.05 10.44 -7.93
N PHE A 426 -12.44 9.93 -6.76
CA PHE A 426 -11.94 8.64 -6.29
C PHE A 426 -12.52 7.46 -7.09
N GLY A 427 -13.73 7.61 -7.63
CA GLY A 427 -14.35 6.63 -8.55
C GLY A 427 -13.63 6.44 -9.88
N LYS A 428 -12.81 7.42 -10.29
CA LYS A 428 -11.94 7.32 -11.48
C LYS A 428 -10.54 6.78 -11.16
N LYS A 429 -10.38 6.19 -9.97
CA LYS A 429 -9.15 5.58 -9.49
C LYS A 429 -9.44 4.15 -9.04
N ARG A 430 -8.37 3.36 -8.95
CA ARG A 430 -8.39 1.98 -8.48
C ARG A 430 -7.29 1.77 -7.46
N LEU A 431 -7.52 0.86 -6.53
CA LEU A 431 -6.53 0.43 -5.55
C LEU A 431 -5.96 -0.93 -5.98
N ASP A 432 -4.67 -0.93 -6.36
CA ASP A 432 -3.96 -2.18 -6.60
C ASP A 432 -3.56 -2.79 -5.25
N LEU A 433 -4.20 -3.91 -4.90
CA LEU A 433 -3.94 -4.72 -3.72
C LEU A 433 -2.81 -5.75 -3.94
N ALA A 434 -2.60 -6.63 -2.95
CA ALA A 434 -1.56 -7.65 -2.99
C ALA A 434 -1.61 -8.53 -4.26
N GLY A 435 -2.80 -8.95 -4.71
CA GLY A 435 -2.98 -9.81 -5.89
C GLY A 435 -2.46 -9.17 -7.19
N PRO A 436 -3.06 -8.06 -7.65
CA PRO A 436 -2.61 -7.37 -8.87
C PRO A 436 -1.13 -6.92 -8.83
N LEU A 437 -0.64 -6.50 -7.66
CA LEU A 437 0.78 -6.16 -7.48
C LEU A 437 1.69 -7.38 -7.67
N LEU A 438 1.33 -8.53 -7.11
CA LEU A 438 2.08 -9.77 -7.28
C LEU A 438 1.96 -10.31 -8.71
N ALA A 439 0.79 -10.19 -9.35
CA ALA A 439 0.59 -10.56 -10.75
C ALA A 439 1.57 -9.84 -11.68
N LYS A 440 1.69 -8.51 -11.53
CA LYS A 440 2.66 -7.69 -12.30
C LYS A 440 4.11 -8.12 -12.07
N LEU A 441 4.47 -8.49 -10.84
CA LEU A 441 5.81 -8.96 -10.50
C LEU A 441 6.08 -10.35 -11.08
N PHE A 442 5.14 -11.28 -10.88
CA PHE A 442 5.23 -12.67 -11.32
C PHE A 442 5.32 -12.76 -12.84
N ARG A 443 4.56 -11.96 -13.58
CA ARG A 443 4.65 -11.89 -15.05
C ARG A 443 6.07 -11.64 -15.55
N ASN A 444 6.76 -10.65 -14.98
CA ASN A 444 8.13 -10.32 -15.38
C ASN A 444 9.11 -11.45 -15.07
N ILE A 445 8.87 -12.17 -13.97
CA ILE A 445 9.66 -13.34 -13.56
C ILE A 445 9.41 -14.51 -14.51
N VAL A 446 8.15 -14.82 -14.84
CA VAL A 446 7.78 -15.90 -15.78
C VAL A 446 8.36 -15.62 -17.16
N ARG A 447 8.25 -14.38 -17.67
CA ARG A 447 8.86 -13.98 -18.94
C ARG A 447 10.37 -14.20 -18.95
N ARG A 448 11.06 -13.95 -17.84
CA ARG A 448 12.50 -14.19 -17.71
C ARG A 448 12.81 -15.69 -17.64
N LEU A 449 11.98 -16.46 -16.94
CA LEU A 449 12.11 -17.92 -16.87
C LEU A 449 11.95 -18.55 -18.25
N THR A 450 10.92 -18.18 -19.01
CA THR A 450 10.69 -18.70 -20.36
C THR A 450 11.82 -18.31 -21.31
N GLN A 451 12.32 -17.08 -21.24
CA GLN A 451 13.50 -16.66 -22.01
C GLN A 451 14.75 -17.50 -21.72
N GLU A 452 15.01 -17.84 -20.45
CA GLU A 452 16.13 -18.70 -20.07
C GLU A 452 15.94 -20.15 -20.57
N ILE A 453 14.72 -20.68 -20.51
CA ILE A 453 14.39 -22.01 -21.07
C ILE A 453 14.64 -22.01 -22.59
N THR A 454 14.13 -21.00 -23.31
CA THR A 454 14.35 -20.89 -24.77
C THR A 454 15.84 -20.72 -25.10
N MET A 455 16.61 -19.94 -24.33
CA MET A 455 18.06 -19.80 -24.53
C MET A 455 18.84 -21.09 -24.20
N HIS A 456 18.36 -21.91 -23.27
CA HIS A 456 18.95 -23.21 -23.00
C HIS A 456 18.65 -24.20 -24.12
N LEU A 457 17.39 -24.24 -24.58
CA LEU A 457 16.95 -25.04 -25.72
C LEU A 457 17.78 -24.74 -26.97
N LYS A 458 17.96 -23.45 -27.32
CA LYS A 458 18.82 -23.02 -28.45
C LYS A 458 20.25 -23.57 -28.36
N ARG A 459 20.87 -23.48 -27.18
CA ARG A 459 22.23 -23.99 -26.96
C ARG A 459 22.31 -25.52 -27.03
N CYS A 460 21.28 -26.23 -26.59
CA CYS A 460 21.22 -27.69 -26.71
C CYS A 460 21.11 -28.11 -28.17
N VAL A 461 20.26 -27.44 -28.95
CA VAL A 461 20.11 -27.67 -30.40
C VAL A 461 21.43 -27.37 -31.13
N GLU A 462 22.03 -26.19 -30.92
CA GLU A 462 23.32 -25.82 -31.54
C GLU A 462 24.47 -26.79 -31.21
N GLN A 463 24.44 -27.43 -30.04
CA GLN A 463 25.47 -28.38 -29.59
C GLN A 463 25.11 -29.85 -29.83
N ASN A 464 23.98 -30.14 -30.48
CA ASN A 464 23.44 -31.50 -30.62
C ASN A 464 23.40 -32.29 -29.30
N LYS A 465 22.99 -31.63 -28.20
CA LYS A 465 22.82 -32.25 -26.88
C LYS A 465 21.36 -32.51 -26.57
N LEU A 466 21.10 -33.63 -25.88
CA LEU A 466 19.79 -33.97 -25.34
C LEU A 466 19.30 -32.86 -24.39
N PHE A 467 18.09 -32.36 -24.64
CA PHE A 467 17.46 -31.34 -23.81
C PHE A 467 16.76 -32.02 -22.62
N GLN A 468 17.15 -31.63 -21.40
CA GLN A 468 16.49 -32.09 -20.17
C GLN A 468 15.78 -30.90 -19.50
N ILE A 469 14.47 -31.01 -19.30
CA ILE A 469 13.63 -29.94 -18.75
C ILE A 469 14.12 -29.50 -17.37
N HIS A 470 14.48 -30.46 -16.51
CA HIS A 470 14.98 -30.19 -15.15
C HIS A 470 16.28 -29.37 -15.11
N MET A 471 17.12 -29.44 -16.16
CA MET A 471 18.35 -28.63 -16.25
C MET A 471 18.07 -27.22 -16.79
N ALA A 472 17.02 -27.08 -17.62
CA ALA A 472 16.63 -25.82 -18.22
C ALA A 472 15.96 -24.88 -17.22
N VAL A 473 15.06 -25.43 -16.39
CA VAL A 473 14.30 -24.67 -15.40
C VAL A 473 15.20 -24.33 -14.22
N LYS A 474 15.40 -23.04 -13.96
CA LYS A 474 16.18 -22.54 -12.80
C LYS A 474 15.24 -22.01 -11.72
N PRO A 475 14.95 -22.78 -10.64
CA PRO A 475 13.97 -22.38 -9.62
C PRO A 475 14.35 -21.11 -8.82
N GLN A 476 15.64 -20.78 -8.83
CA GLN A 476 16.19 -19.59 -8.18
C GLN A 476 15.68 -18.28 -8.81
N ILE A 477 15.27 -18.29 -10.09
CA ILE A 477 14.75 -17.09 -10.77
C ILE A 477 13.44 -16.64 -10.11
N VAL A 478 12.52 -17.59 -9.89
CA VAL A 478 11.22 -17.32 -9.26
C VAL A 478 11.40 -17.00 -7.77
N THR A 479 12.11 -17.89 -7.07
CA THR A 479 12.25 -17.81 -5.61
C THR A 479 12.95 -16.52 -5.18
N ASN A 480 14.11 -16.20 -5.76
CA ASN A 480 14.86 -14.99 -5.39
C ASN A 480 14.24 -13.72 -5.95
N GLY A 481 13.55 -13.80 -7.10
CA GLY A 481 12.80 -12.68 -7.67
C GLY A 481 11.75 -12.16 -6.70
N LEU A 482 10.86 -13.06 -6.24
CA LEU A 482 9.79 -12.73 -5.29
C LEU A 482 10.36 -12.34 -3.93
N LYS A 483 11.30 -13.13 -3.39
CA LYS A 483 11.92 -12.89 -2.08
C LYS A 483 12.59 -11.52 -2.00
N TYR A 484 13.35 -11.12 -3.02
CA TYR A 484 14.04 -9.82 -3.03
C TYR A 484 13.07 -8.64 -3.10
N SER A 485 12.10 -8.68 -4.01
CA SER A 485 11.15 -7.58 -4.20
C SER A 485 10.29 -7.36 -2.97
N LEU A 486 9.82 -8.44 -2.33
CA LEU A 486 9.06 -8.35 -1.09
C LEU A 486 9.92 -7.94 0.11
N ALA A 487 11.20 -8.36 0.18
CA ALA A 487 12.08 -7.98 1.30
C ALA A 487 12.51 -6.51 1.25
N THR A 488 12.81 -5.99 0.04
CA THR A 488 13.32 -4.62 -0.16
C THR A 488 12.22 -3.59 -0.41
N GLY A 489 11.05 -4.02 -0.88
CA GLY A 489 9.97 -3.13 -1.31
C GLY A 489 10.18 -2.48 -2.67
N ASN A 490 11.13 -2.97 -3.46
CA ASN A 490 11.40 -2.52 -4.82
C ASN A 490 10.68 -3.42 -5.84
N TRP A 491 9.65 -2.87 -6.49
CA TRP A 491 8.87 -3.56 -7.52
C TRP A 491 9.48 -3.32 -8.91
N GLY A 492 10.32 -4.26 -9.39
CA GLY A 492 10.97 -4.16 -10.70
C GLY A 492 12.20 -5.05 -10.85
N ASP A 493 12.96 -4.84 -11.94
CA ASP A 493 14.19 -5.59 -12.19
C ASP A 493 15.28 -5.19 -11.19
N GLN A 494 15.85 -6.21 -10.53
CA GLN A 494 16.89 -6.09 -9.51
C GLN A 494 18.11 -5.30 -10.02
N LYS A 495 18.41 -5.42 -11.32
CA LYS A 495 19.55 -4.75 -11.96
C LYS A 495 19.32 -3.25 -12.20
N LYS A 496 18.07 -2.79 -12.21
CA LYS A 496 17.67 -1.39 -12.49
C LYS A 496 16.80 -0.81 -11.37
N ALA A 497 17.27 -0.92 -10.13
CA ALA A 497 16.51 -0.50 -8.94
C ALA A 497 16.05 0.98 -8.97
N MET A 498 16.76 1.89 -9.66
CA MET A 498 16.38 3.32 -9.72
C MET A 498 15.06 3.60 -10.46
N SER A 499 14.58 2.72 -11.34
CA SER A 499 13.29 2.89 -12.02
C SER A 499 12.15 2.10 -11.36
N SER A 500 12.42 1.43 -10.24
CA SER A 500 11.44 0.59 -9.54
C SER A 500 10.55 1.44 -8.63
N THR A 501 9.27 1.04 -8.51
CA THR A 501 8.38 1.66 -7.54
C THR A 501 8.78 1.20 -6.14
N ALA A 502 9.41 2.08 -5.37
CA ALA A 502 9.84 1.82 -4.01
C ALA A 502 8.70 2.00 -3.00
N GLY A 503 8.78 1.28 -1.88
CA GLY A 503 7.88 1.48 -0.74
C GLY A 503 6.55 0.74 -0.81
N VAL A 504 6.40 -0.20 -1.77
CA VAL A 504 5.23 -1.09 -1.90
C VAL A 504 5.18 -2.09 -0.75
N SER A 505 6.31 -2.70 -0.40
CA SER A 505 6.45 -3.58 0.77
C SER A 505 7.07 -2.82 1.94
N GLN A 506 6.46 -2.95 3.12
CA GLN A 506 6.93 -2.32 4.36
C GLN A 506 6.98 -3.35 5.50
N VAL A 507 7.82 -3.11 6.51
CA VAL A 507 7.86 -3.95 7.71
C VAL A 507 6.59 -3.71 8.53
N LEU A 508 5.88 -4.77 8.92
CA LEU A 508 4.66 -4.64 9.73
C LEU A 508 4.95 -3.90 11.04
N ASN A 509 4.02 -3.04 11.44
CA ASN A 509 4.25 -2.11 12.54
C ASN A 509 3.52 -2.56 13.82
N ARG A 510 4.16 -3.45 14.59
CA ARG A 510 3.62 -4.05 15.81
C ARG A 510 3.94 -3.26 17.08
N TYR A 511 3.44 -2.04 17.18
CA TYR A 511 3.50 -1.28 18.45
C TYR A 511 2.28 -1.52 19.33
N THR A 512 1.10 -1.53 18.71
CA THR A 512 -0.19 -1.83 19.33
C THR A 512 -1.01 -2.66 18.34
N PHE A 513 -2.05 -3.32 18.83
CA PHE A 513 -2.98 -4.04 17.97
C PHE A 513 -3.61 -3.11 16.92
N ALA A 514 -4.11 -1.94 17.35
CA ALA A 514 -4.67 -0.92 16.46
C ALA A 514 -3.67 -0.40 15.40
N SER A 515 -2.38 -0.21 15.75
CA SER A 515 -1.34 0.16 14.79
C SER A 515 -1.15 -0.91 13.70
N THR A 516 -1.26 -2.18 14.07
CA THR A 516 -1.10 -3.32 13.16
C THR A 516 -2.23 -3.31 12.12
N LEU A 517 -3.48 -3.22 12.59
CA LEU A 517 -4.68 -3.14 11.73
C LEU A 517 -4.66 -1.92 10.81
N SER A 518 -4.33 -0.74 11.36
CA SER A 518 -4.18 0.49 10.58
C SER A 518 -3.12 0.35 9.47
N HIS A 519 -2.03 -0.39 9.72
CA HIS A 519 -1.01 -0.60 8.69
C HIS A 519 -1.51 -1.46 7.52
N LEU A 520 -2.33 -2.48 7.81
CA LEU A 520 -2.89 -3.40 6.82
C LEU A 520 -3.95 -2.73 5.92
N ARG A 521 -4.64 -1.69 6.43
CA ARG A 521 -5.62 -0.88 5.70
C ARG A 521 -5.07 0.39 5.04
N ARG A 522 -3.74 0.56 5.05
CA ARG A 522 -3.10 1.74 4.48
C ARG A 522 -3.09 1.67 2.95
N THR A 523 -3.34 2.82 2.32
CA THR A 523 -3.16 3.02 0.89
C THR A 523 -2.15 4.16 0.64
N ASN A 524 -1.46 4.11 -0.51
CA ASN A 524 -0.45 5.08 -0.88
C ASN A 524 -0.67 5.57 -2.31
N THR A 525 -0.66 6.89 -2.49
CA THR A 525 -0.65 7.52 -3.81
C THR A 525 0.81 7.62 -4.32
N PRO A 526 1.16 7.07 -5.49
CA PRO A 526 2.54 6.99 -6.02
C PRO A 526 2.98 8.33 -6.65
N VAL A 527 2.95 9.40 -5.87
CA VAL A 527 3.41 10.74 -6.25
C VAL A 527 4.69 11.08 -5.50
N GLY A 528 5.63 11.75 -6.17
CA GLY A 528 6.86 12.24 -5.55
C GLY A 528 6.56 13.10 -4.33
N ARG A 529 7.20 12.77 -3.19
CA ARG A 529 6.93 13.43 -1.90
C ARG A 529 7.44 14.87 -1.84
N ASP A 530 8.28 15.27 -2.79
CA ASP A 530 8.94 16.58 -2.82
C ASP A 530 7.99 17.71 -3.28
N GLY A 531 6.86 17.37 -3.92
CA GLY A 531 5.88 18.35 -4.38
C GLY A 531 4.94 18.83 -3.26
N LYS A 532 4.93 20.16 -3.01
CA LYS A 532 3.95 20.86 -2.15
C LYS A 532 2.66 21.20 -2.92
N LEU A 533 2.14 20.27 -3.72
CA LEU A 533 0.88 20.47 -4.45
C LEU A 533 -0.31 20.20 -3.53
N ALA A 534 -1.33 21.07 -3.56
CA ALA A 534 -2.55 20.91 -2.77
C ALA A 534 -3.41 19.74 -3.28
N LYS A 535 -3.60 19.64 -4.59
CA LYS A 535 -4.18 18.47 -5.26
C LYS A 535 -3.04 17.52 -5.64
N PRO A 536 -3.03 16.25 -5.21
CA PRO A 536 -4.17 15.41 -4.78
C PRO A 536 -4.29 15.21 -3.24
N ARG A 537 -3.68 16.07 -2.42
CA ARG A 537 -3.60 15.88 -0.95
C ARG A 537 -4.86 16.29 -0.22
N GLN A 538 -5.63 17.22 -0.78
CA GLN A 538 -6.88 17.69 -0.18
C GLN A 538 -7.91 16.56 -0.08
N LEU A 539 -8.65 16.54 1.02
CA LEU A 539 -9.79 15.65 1.17
C LEU A 539 -10.85 15.99 0.11
N HIS A 540 -11.20 15.01 -0.72
CA HIS A 540 -12.24 15.09 -1.73
C HIS A 540 -13.58 14.59 -1.16
N ASN A 541 -14.71 15.10 -1.64
CA ASN A 541 -16.06 14.68 -1.21
C ASN A 541 -16.31 13.19 -1.50
N THR A 542 -15.83 12.68 -2.62
CA THR A 542 -15.92 11.25 -3.01
C THR A 542 -15.10 10.30 -2.13
N HIS A 543 -14.39 10.81 -1.11
CA HIS A 543 -13.75 9.95 -0.11
C HIS A 543 -14.73 9.53 1.00
N TRP A 544 -15.90 10.17 1.09
CA TRP A 544 -16.90 9.88 2.12
C TRP A 544 -17.30 8.40 2.11
N GLY A 545 -17.39 7.78 3.28
CA GLY A 545 -17.72 6.35 3.41
C GLY A 545 -16.62 5.37 2.98
N LEU A 546 -15.63 5.78 2.18
CA LEU A 546 -14.59 4.89 1.63
C LEU A 546 -13.23 5.05 2.32
N VAL A 547 -12.85 6.29 2.65
CA VAL A 547 -11.56 6.62 3.26
C VAL A 547 -11.80 7.46 4.50
N CYS A 548 -11.06 7.16 5.57
CA CYS A 548 -11.13 7.94 6.81
C CYS A 548 -10.66 9.39 6.58
N PRO A 549 -11.47 10.40 6.93
CA PRO A 549 -11.11 11.80 6.72
C PRO A 549 -10.01 12.29 7.67
N ALA A 550 -9.89 11.68 8.86
CA ALA A 550 -8.96 12.11 9.90
C ALA A 550 -7.61 11.38 9.86
N GLU A 551 -7.58 10.12 9.40
CA GLU A 551 -6.43 9.24 9.57
C GLU A 551 -5.40 9.39 8.43
N THR A 552 -4.60 10.46 8.48
CA THR A 552 -3.47 10.71 7.57
C THR A 552 -2.23 11.17 8.35
N PRO A 553 -1.00 10.82 7.94
CA PRO A 553 0.20 11.29 8.63
C PRO A 553 0.44 12.79 8.43
N GLU A 554 1.10 13.40 9.40
CA GLU A 554 1.55 14.79 9.31
C GLU A 554 2.73 14.96 8.33
N GLY A 555 2.88 16.16 7.76
CA GLY A 555 4.05 16.54 6.95
C GLY A 555 3.96 16.11 5.48
N GLN A 556 5.07 15.66 4.91
CA GLN A 556 5.22 15.44 3.45
C GLN A 556 4.33 14.32 2.88
N ALA A 557 3.80 13.44 3.73
CA ALA A 557 2.91 12.36 3.32
C ALA A 557 1.42 12.68 3.54
N CYS A 558 1.10 13.88 4.04
CA CYS A 558 -0.28 14.31 4.29
C CYS A 558 -1.11 14.22 3.01
N GLY A 559 -2.25 13.53 3.09
CA GLY A 559 -3.19 13.29 1.99
C GLY A 559 -2.76 12.26 0.94
N LEU A 560 -1.47 11.87 0.91
CA LEU A 560 -0.96 10.82 0.01
C LEU A 560 -1.05 9.43 0.63
N VAL A 561 -0.94 9.37 1.95
CA VAL A 561 -1.19 8.15 2.72
C VAL A 561 -2.57 8.25 3.34
N LYS A 562 -3.44 7.33 2.96
CA LYS A 562 -4.83 7.26 3.38
C LYS A 562 -5.08 5.91 4.08
N ASN A 563 -6.16 5.81 4.85
CA ASN A 563 -6.60 4.56 5.47
C ASN A 563 -8.07 4.33 5.13
N LEU A 564 -8.40 3.10 4.77
CA LEU A 564 -9.78 2.70 4.43
C LEU A 564 -10.69 2.89 5.65
N SER A 565 -11.96 3.25 5.41
CA SER A 565 -13.02 3.27 6.43
C SER A 565 -13.29 1.85 6.95
N LEU A 566 -14.08 1.68 8.01
CA LEU A 566 -14.33 0.36 8.63
C LEU A 566 -15.08 -0.62 7.71
N MET A 567 -16.18 -0.18 7.07
CA MET A 567 -16.99 -1.02 6.18
C MET A 567 -16.59 -0.95 4.70
N CYS A 568 -15.50 -0.26 4.37
CA CYS A 568 -14.98 -0.26 3.00
C CYS A 568 -14.56 -1.67 2.55
N SER A 569 -15.07 -2.07 1.39
CA SER A 569 -14.70 -3.27 0.64
C SER A 569 -14.01 -2.90 -0.67
N ILE A 570 -13.18 -3.79 -1.20
CA ILE A 570 -12.48 -3.59 -2.47
C ILE A 570 -12.82 -4.75 -3.41
N SER A 571 -13.19 -4.45 -4.66
CA SER A 571 -13.53 -5.46 -5.65
C SER A 571 -12.32 -6.32 -6.03
N VAL A 572 -12.55 -7.62 -6.20
CA VAL A 572 -11.50 -8.58 -6.59
C VAL A 572 -11.49 -8.78 -8.11
N GLY A 573 -12.64 -8.61 -8.75
CA GLY A 573 -12.82 -8.68 -10.20
C GLY A 573 -13.64 -9.91 -10.59
N THR A 574 -14.56 -9.72 -11.53
CA THR A 574 -15.46 -10.76 -12.03
C THR A 574 -15.45 -10.80 -13.56
N SER A 575 -15.67 -12.00 -14.12
CA SER A 575 -15.78 -12.20 -15.57
C SER A 575 -16.97 -11.45 -16.17
N THR A 576 -16.73 -10.84 -17.33
CA THR A 576 -17.70 -9.99 -18.06
C THR A 576 -18.60 -10.75 -19.02
N GLU A 577 -18.16 -11.90 -19.54
CA GLU A 577 -18.82 -12.66 -20.61
C GLU A 577 -20.29 -12.99 -20.31
N PRO A 578 -20.66 -13.53 -19.13
CA PRO A 578 -22.06 -13.90 -18.85
C PRO A 578 -23.03 -12.70 -18.89
N ILE A 579 -22.54 -11.51 -18.51
CA ILE A 579 -23.34 -10.29 -18.48
C ILE A 579 -23.65 -9.82 -19.90
N ILE A 580 -22.69 -9.96 -20.83
CA ILE A 580 -22.86 -9.59 -22.24
C ILE A 580 -23.93 -10.48 -22.87
N ASP A 581 -23.81 -11.79 -22.71
CA ASP A 581 -24.75 -12.76 -23.28
C ASP A 581 -26.18 -12.50 -22.78
N TYR A 582 -26.34 -12.23 -21.48
CA TYR A 582 -27.64 -11.87 -20.91
C TYR A 582 -28.21 -10.59 -21.53
N MET A 583 -27.40 -9.54 -21.70
CA MET A 583 -27.88 -8.29 -22.32
C MET A 583 -28.29 -8.47 -23.78
N ILE A 584 -27.57 -9.29 -24.55
CA ILE A 584 -27.94 -9.61 -25.94
C ILE A 584 -29.32 -10.29 -25.98
N THR A 585 -29.58 -11.24 -25.08
CA THR A 585 -30.90 -11.90 -25.01
C THR A 585 -32.05 -10.95 -24.63
N ARG A 586 -31.75 -9.79 -24.04
CA ARG A 586 -32.70 -8.75 -23.64
C ARG A 586 -32.77 -7.59 -24.66
N ASN A 587 -32.57 -7.87 -25.94
CA ASN A 587 -32.66 -6.90 -27.05
C ASN A 587 -31.60 -5.77 -27.02
N MET A 588 -30.41 -6.02 -26.47
CA MET A 588 -29.27 -5.13 -26.72
C MET A 588 -28.78 -5.31 -28.16
N GLU A 589 -28.78 -4.22 -28.95
CA GLU A 589 -28.20 -4.21 -30.30
C GLU A 589 -26.68 -4.11 -30.21
N VAL A 590 -25.98 -4.98 -30.93
CA VAL A 590 -24.50 -4.99 -30.98
C VAL A 590 -24.01 -3.78 -31.77
N LEU A 591 -22.88 -3.19 -31.36
CA LEU A 591 -22.34 -1.96 -31.97
C LEU A 591 -22.12 -2.04 -33.50
N GLU A 592 -21.88 -3.23 -34.05
CA GLU A 592 -21.70 -3.43 -35.50
C GLU A 592 -22.99 -3.25 -36.30
N GLU A 593 -24.14 -3.49 -35.68
CA GLU A 593 -25.47 -3.35 -36.29
C GLU A 593 -26.08 -1.96 -36.03
N TYR A 594 -25.40 -1.13 -35.24
CA TYR A 594 -25.88 0.19 -34.84
C TYR A 594 -25.76 1.22 -35.97
N ASP A 595 -26.90 1.79 -36.36
CA ASP A 595 -26.97 2.94 -37.24
C ASP A 595 -27.29 4.22 -36.46
N ALA A 596 -26.28 5.09 -36.32
CA ALA A 596 -26.38 6.34 -35.59
C ALA A 596 -27.39 7.33 -36.19
N ALA A 597 -27.63 7.29 -37.51
CA ALA A 597 -28.57 8.20 -38.16
C ALA A 597 -30.03 7.85 -37.86
N ARG A 598 -30.32 6.56 -37.65
CA ARG A 598 -31.67 6.05 -37.42
C ARG A 598 -32.10 6.17 -35.95
N TYR A 599 -31.18 5.89 -35.03
CA TYR A 599 -31.46 5.91 -33.59
C TYR A 599 -30.51 6.84 -32.81
N PRO A 600 -30.54 8.16 -33.05
CA PRO A 600 -29.61 9.10 -32.42
C PRO A 600 -29.78 9.23 -30.90
N ASN A 601 -30.94 8.80 -30.37
CA ASN A 601 -31.28 8.87 -28.95
C ASN A 601 -31.08 7.56 -28.19
N ALA A 602 -30.54 6.51 -28.83
CA ALA A 602 -30.28 5.24 -28.16
C ALA A 602 -29.24 5.39 -27.04
N THR A 603 -29.44 4.68 -25.93
CA THR A 603 -28.53 4.72 -24.78
C THR A 603 -27.36 3.79 -25.04
N LYS A 604 -26.14 4.28 -24.80
CA LYS A 604 -24.90 3.53 -25.05
C LYS A 604 -24.59 2.64 -23.85
N ILE A 605 -24.26 1.39 -24.11
CA ILE A 605 -23.91 0.42 -23.07
C ILE A 605 -22.40 0.21 -23.06
N PHE A 606 -21.78 0.54 -21.93
CA PHE A 606 -20.35 0.36 -21.67
C PHE A 606 -20.15 -0.72 -20.62
N LEU A 607 -19.24 -1.65 -20.89
CA LEU A 607 -18.76 -2.63 -19.92
C LEU A 607 -17.27 -2.44 -19.75
N ASN A 608 -16.83 -2.09 -18.53
CA ASN A 608 -15.43 -1.77 -18.21
C ASN A 608 -14.76 -0.78 -19.19
N GLY A 609 -15.55 0.16 -19.71
CA GLY A 609 -15.12 1.19 -20.65
C GLY A 609 -15.18 0.79 -22.14
N SER A 610 -15.42 -0.48 -22.46
CA SER A 610 -15.66 -0.92 -23.83
C SER A 610 -17.12 -0.68 -24.23
N TRP A 611 -17.34 0.01 -25.35
CA TRP A 611 -18.67 0.22 -25.91
C TRP A 611 -19.11 -1.04 -26.66
N ILE A 612 -20.08 -1.78 -26.09
CA ILE A 612 -20.51 -3.08 -26.63
C ILE A 612 -21.71 -2.94 -27.56
N GLY A 613 -22.66 -2.09 -27.18
CA GLY A 613 -23.93 -1.99 -27.87
C GLY A 613 -24.75 -0.77 -27.47
N VAL A 614 -25.98 -0.73 -27.96
CA VAL A 614 -26.97 0.29 -27.63
C VAL A 614 -28.30 -0.34 -27.25
N HIS A 615 -29.12 0.39 -26.51
CA HIS A 615 -30.48 -0.02 -26.17
C HIS A 615 -31.45 1.16 -26.21
N GLN A 616 -32.65 0.94 -26.72
CA GLN A 616 -33.67 1.98 -26.88
C GLN A 616 -34.43 2.27 -25.59
N ASP A 617 -34.76 1.23 -24.81
CA ASP A 617 -35.42 1.36 -23.50
C ASP A 617 -34.48 0.97 -22.33
N PRO A 618 -33.53 1.84 -21.94
CA PRO A 618 -32.58 1.50 -20.88
C PRO A 618 -33.26 1.32 -19.51
N LYS A 619 -34.50 1.79 -19.30
CA LYS A 619 -35.13 1.75 -17.97
C LYS A 619 -35.46 0.30 -17.57
N SER A 620 -36.04 -0.49 -18.46
CA SER A 620 -36.33 -1.90 -18.18
C SER A 620 -35.05 -2.72 -18.02
N LEU A 621 -34.08 -2.54 -18.93
CA LEU A 621 -32.80 -3.25 -18.87
C LEU A 621 -32.05 -3.00 -17.55
N VAL A 622 -31.98 -1.75 -17.09
CA VAL A 622 -31.29 -1.41 -15.83
C VAL A 622 -31.98 -2.07 -14.64
N ARG A 623 -33.32 -2.08 -14.59
CA ARG A 623 -34.10 -2.73 -13.54
C ARG A 623 -33.84 -4.24 -13.51
N ASP A 624 -33.86 -4.89 -14.67
CA ASP A 624 -33.62 -6.33 -14.78
C ASP A 624 -32.21 -6.69 -14.27
N VAL A 625 -31.18 -5.94 -14.69
CA VAL A 625 -29.79 -6.18 -14.26
C VAL A 625 -29.59 -5.86 -12.76
N GLN A 626 -30.24 -4.83 -12.23
CA GLN A 626 -30.24 -4.54 -10.79
C GLN A 626 -30.86 -5.69 -9.99
N GLN A 627 -31.98 -6.27 -10.46
CA GLN A 627 -32.61 -7.41 -9.78
C GLN A 627 -31.73 -8.67 -9.82
N LEU A 628 -30.97 -8.89 -10.88
CA LEU A 628 -29.96 -9.96 -10.94
C LEU A 628 -28.84 -9.77 -9.91
N ARG A 629 -28.46 -8.50 -9.63
CA ARG A 629 -27.51 -8.19 -8.55
C ARG A 629 -28.13 -8.45 -7.17
N ARG A 630 -29.37 -8.01 -6.94
CA ARG A 630 -30.09 -8.20 -5.66
C ARG A 630 -30.36 -9.67 -5.31
N THR A 631 -30.54 -10.52 -6.32
CA THR A 631 -30.69 -11.97 -6.16
C THR A 631 -29.35 -12.71 -6.16
N ASN A 632 -28.23 -11.98 -6.22
CA ASN A 632 -26.86 -12.49 -6.25
C ASN A 632 -26.57 -13.49 -7.40
N GLN A 633 -27.31 -13.39 -8.51
CA GLN A 633 -26.99 -14.12 -9.76
C GLN A 633 -25.80 -13.49 -10.48
N ILE A 634 -25.71 -12.16 -10.41
CA ILE A 634 -24.51 -11.39 -10.71
C ILE A 634 -23.84 -11.08 -9.37
N PRO A 635 -22.51 -11.21 -9.24
CA PRO A 635 -21.83 -10.87 -8.00
C PRO A 635 -22.16 -9.45 -7.53
N ALA A 636 -22.43 -9.31 -6.24
CA ALA A 636 -22.75 -8.04 -5.59
C ALA A 636 -21.65 -6.96 -5.76
N GLU A 637 -20.43 -7.35 -6.17
CA GLU A 637 -19.35 -6.41 -6.47
C GLU A 637 -19.47 -5.71 -7.83
N VAL A 638 -20.43 -6.02 -8.69
CA VAL A 638 -20.60 -5.35 -10.00
C VAL A 638 -21.31 -4.00 -9.82
N SER A 639 -20.70 -2.92 -10.30
CA SER A 639 -21.29 -1.58 -10.26
C SER A 639 -22.17 -1.31 -11.46
N LEU A 640 -23.30 -0.65 -11.24
CA LEU A 640 -24.31 -0.35 -12.25
C LEU A 640 -24.63 1.15 -12.24
N ILE A 641 -24.16 1.89 -13.26
CA ILE A 641 -24.29 3.35 -13.31
C ILE A 641 -25.10 3.75 -14.55
N ARG A 642 -26.25 4.41 -14.32
CA ARG A 642 -27.09 4.95 -15.39
C ARG A 642 -26.99 6.48 -15.41
N ASP A 643 -26.22 7.02 -16.35
CA ASP A 643 -26.16 8.45 -16.59
C ASP A 643 -27.26 8.86 -17.58
N ILE A 644 -28.30 9.51 -17.05
CA ILE A 644 -29.46 9.95 -17.82
C ILE A 644 -29.11 11.14 -18.73
N ARG A 645 -28.18 12.01 -18.31
CA ARG A 645 -27.81 13.23 -19.07
C ARG A 645 -26.96 12.87 -20.28
N ASP A 646 -25.97 12.01 -20.09
CA ASP A 646 -25.09 11.55 -21.17
C ASP A 646 -25.69 10.39 -22.00
N ARG A 647 -26.80 9.81 -21.55
CA ARG A 647 -27.44 8.61 -22.13
C ARG A 647 -26.46 7.43 -22.21
N GLU A 648 -25.85 7.13 -21.08
CA GLU A 648 -24.88 6.06 -20.94
C GLU A 648 -25.31 5.11 -19.81
N PHE A 649 -25.21 3.82 -20.06
CA PHE A 649 -25.28 2.79 -19.03
C PHE A 649 -23.90 2.14 -18.92
N LYS A 650 -23.23 2.34 -17.77
CA LYS A 650 -21.88 1.86 -17.49
C LYS A 650 -21.96 0.74 -16.47
N ILE A 651 -21.35 -0.38 -16.81
CA ILE A 651 -21.21 -1.54 -15.94
C ILE A 651 -19.72 -1.73 -15.69
N PHE A 652 -19.33 -1.81 -14.42
CA PHE A 652 -17.95 -2.11 -14.03
C PHE A 652 -17.88 -3.42 -13.24
N SER A 653 -17.08 -4.36 -13.73
CA SER A 653 -16.72 -5.60 -13.03
C SER A 653 -15.21 -5.65 -12.72
N ASP A 654 -14.47 -4.56 -12.96
CA ASP A 654 -13.03 -4.51 -12.78
C ASP A 654 -12.59 -4.57 -11.31
N ALA A 655 -11.37 -5.05 -11.09
CA ALA A 655 -10.74 -5.18 -9.78
C ALA A 655 -10.23 -3.83 -9.24
N GLY A 656 -10.21 -3.69 -7.92
CA GLY A 656 -9.66 -2.52 -7.23
C GLY A 656 -10.62 -1.33 -7.13
N ARG A 657 -11.91 -1.51 -7.41
CA ARG A 657 -12.95 -0.52 -7.07
C ARG A 657 -13.15 -0.51 -5.57
N VAL A 658 -13.41 0.67 -5.03
CA VAL A 658 -13.65 0.84 -3.59
C VAL A 658 -15.13 1.04 -3.41
N MET A 659 -15.73 0.17 -2.59
CA MET A 659 -17.16 0.06 -2.40
C MET A 659 -17.51 0.10 -0.93
N ARG A 660 -18.76 0.42 -0.63
CA ARG A 660 -19.32 0.29 0.72
C ARG A 660 -20.73 -0.29 0.70
N PRO A 661 -21.10 -1.10 1.70
CA PRO A 661 -22.45 -1.62 1.82
C PRO A 661 -23.40 -0.55 2.37
N LEU A 662 -24.61 -0.49 1.81
CA LEU A 662 -25.70 0.39 2.25
C LEU A 662 -27.03 -0.37 2.27
N PHE A 663 -27.99 0.10 3.07
CA PHE A 663 -29.34 -0.45 3.05
C PHE A 663 -30.09 0.03 1.81
N VAL A 664 -30.83 -0.89 1.20
CA VAL A 664 -31.69 -0.59 0.05
C VAL A 664 -33.03 -0.02 0.52
N VAL A 665 -33.46 1.06 -0.14
CA VAL A 665 -34.82 1.63 0.03
C VAL A 665 -35.65 1.19 -1.17
N GLU A 666 -36.84 0.67 -0.91
CA GLU A 666 -37.72 0.19 -1.97
C GLU A 666 -38.37 1.37 -2.72
N GLN A 667 -38.36 1.32 -4.06
CA GLN A 667 -38.73 2.46 -4.91
C GLN A 667 -40.16 2.37 -5.46
N GLU A 668 -40.70 1.16 -5.54
CA GLU A 668 -42.05 0.84 -6.00
C GLU A 668 -42.74 -0.01 -4.95
N ASP A 669 -44.07 -0.01 -4.90
CA ASP A 669 -44.77 -0.90 -3.97
C ASP A 669 -44.54 -2.35 -4.41
N ASP A 670 -43.98 -3.17 -3.51
CA ASP A 670 -43.76 -4.60 -3.74
C ASP A 670 -44.86 -5.41 -3.02
N PRO A 671 -45.93 -5.80 -3.74
CA PRO A 671 -47.01 -6.58 -3.15
C PRO A 671 -46.59 -8.01 -2.79
N ASP A 672 -45.51 -8.55 -3.39
CA ASP A 672 -45.05 -9.91 -3.11
C ASP A 672 -44.33 -9.99 -1.76
N ARG A 673 -43.61 -8.94 -1.37
CA ARG A 673 -42.92 -8.83 -0.07
C ARG A 673 -43.71 -8.06 0.98
N GLY A 674 -44.78 -7.37 0.59
CA GLY A 674 -45.58 -6.52 1.49
C GLY A 674 -44.86 -5.23 1.92
N ILE A 675 -43.91 -4.76 1.11
CA ILE A 675 -43.06 -3.60 1.41
C ILE A 675 -43.60 -2.39 0.66
N GLU A 676 -43.95 -1.34 1.40
CA GLU A 676 -44.43 -0.08 0.82
C GLU A 676 -43.28 0.75 0.24
N LYS A 677 -43.58 1.54 -0.79
CA LYS A 677 -42.63 2.48 -1.37
C LYS A 677 -42.03 3.43 -0.33
N GLY A 678 -40.71 3.55 -0.35
CA GLY A 678 -39.96 4.46 0.52
C GLY A 678 -39.64 3.89 1.90
N THR A 679 -39.94 2.61 2.15
CA THR A 679 -39.50 1.88 3.33
C THR A 679 -38.20 1.11 3.08
N LEU A 680 -37.51 0.72 4.16
CA LEU A 680 -36.32 -0.13 4.06
C LEU A 680 -36.72 -1.56 3.70
N VAL A 681 -35.88 -2.22 2.88
CA VAL A 681 -36.05 -3.66 2.61
C VAL A 681 -35.73 -4.50 3.85
N LEU A 682 -34.91 -3.98 4.76
CA LEU A 682 -34.60 -4.61 6.05
C LEU A 682 -35.85 -4.61 6.93
N THR A 683 -36.26 -5.81 7.37
CA THR A 683 -37.34 -6.00 8.34
C THR A 683 -36.81 -6.44 9.70
N LYS A 684 -37.58 -6.18 10.76
CA LYS A 684 -37.18 -6.57 12.13
C LYS A 684 -37.08 -8.09 12.32
N ASP A 685 -37.83 -8.87 11.56
CA ASP A 685 -37.73 -10.33 11.57
C ASP A 685 -36.38 -10.83 11.05
N MET A 686 -35.79 -10.14 10.05
CA MET A 686 -34.43 -10.45 9.59
C MET A 686 -33.39 -10.13 10.68
N VAL A 687 -33.58 -9.06 11.44
CA VAL A 687 -32.70 -8.72 12.57
C VAL A 687 -32.78 -9.79 13.67
N ARG A 688 -33.99 -10.23 14.04
CA ARG A 688 -34.18 -11.35 15.00
C ARG A 688 -33.49 -12.63 14.53
N ARG A 689 -33.53 -12.94 13.23
CA ARG A 689 -32.79 -14.10 12.67
C ARG A 689 -31.27 -13.97 12.88
N LEU A 690 -30.70 -12.78 12.70
CA LEU A 690 -29.28 -12.52 12.95
C LEU A 690 -28.91 -12.65 14.44
N GLU A 691 -29.82 -12.29 15.35
CA GLU A 691 -29.61 -12.50 16.78
C GLU A 691 -29.61 -13.99 17.14
N MET A 692 -30.51 -14.77 16.53
CA MET A 692 -30.56 -16.23 16.70
C MET A 692 -29.30 -16.92 16.18
N ASP A 693 -28.66 -16.40 15.13
CA ASP A 693 -27.41 -16.95 14.58
C ASP A 693 -26.30 -17.07 15.64
N GLN A 694 -26.27 -16.19 16.64
CA GLN A 694 -25.27 -16.25 17.72
C GLN A 694 -25.40 -17.50 18.61
N THR A 695 -26.58 -18.12 18.62
CA THR A 695 -26.87 -19.31 19.42
C THR A 695 -26.70 -20.61 18.64
N LEU A 696 -26.58 -20.52 17.32
CA LEU A 696 -26.44 -21.69 16.44
C LEU A 696 -24.99 -22.20 16.43
N PRO A 697 -24.80 -23.54 16.30
CA PRO A 697 -23.46 -24.10 16.16
C PRO A 697 -22.79 -23.65 14.84
N PRO A 698 -21.45 -23.51 14.81
CA PRO A 698 -20.71 -23.08 13.62
C PRO A 698 -20.96 -24.02 12.43
N GLY A 699 -21.40 -23.47 11.30
CA GLY A 699 -21.62 -24.21 10.05
C GLY A 699 -22.96 -24.95 9.95
N SER A 700 -23.96 -24.56 10.74
CA SER A 700 -25.35 -25.02 10.57
C SER A 700 -25.98 -24.46 9.28
N ASP A 701 -26.82 -25.27 8.63
CA ASP A 701 -27.55 -24.87 7.39
C ASP A 701 -28.59 -23.76 7.66
N GLU A 702 -29.00 -23.57 8.92
CA GLU A 702 -29.92 -22.52 9.34
C GLU A 702 -29.25 -21.15 9.57
N PHE A 703 -27.91 -21.07 9.48
CA PHE A 703 -27.15 -19.84 9.66
C PHE A 703 -27.47 -18.83 8.56
N PHE A 704 -28.05 -17.68 8.92
CA PHE A 704 -28.44 -16.64 7.98
C PHE A 704 -27.26 -15.72 7.64
N GLY A 705 -26.66 -15.10 8.66
CA GLY A 705 -25.48 -14.26 8.59
C GLY A 705 -25.56 -13.09 7.60
N TRP A 706 -24.41 -12.43 7.40
CA TRP A 706 -24.31 -11.31 6.45
C TRP A 706 -24.61 -11.73 5.01
N GLN A 707 -24.23 -12.96 4.63
CA GLN A 707 -24.45 -13.45 3.28
C GLN A 707 -25.95 -13.64 2.97
N GLY A 708 -26.76 -14.00 3.97
CA GLY A 708 -28.22 -14.04 3.85
C GLY A 708 -28.81 -12.68 3.49
N LEU A 709 -28.38 -11.61 4.16
CA LEU A 709 -28.83 -10.23 3.87
C LEU A 709 -28.47 -9.79 2.44
N VAL A 710 -27.28 -10.15 1.97
CA VAL A 710 -26.84 -9.85 0.59
C VAL A 710 -27.67 -10.63 -0.42
N ASN A 711 -27.95 -11.91 -0.15
CA ASN A 711 -28.73 -12.78 -1.05
C ASN A 711 -30.22 -12.39 -1.13
N GLU A 712 -30.78 -11.83 -0.05
CA GLU A 712 -32.17 -11.32 -0.03
C GLU A 712 -32.31 -9.91 -0.65
N GLY A 713 -31.18 -9.27 -1.00
CA GLY A 713 -31.13 -7.95 -1.62
C GLY A 713 -31.35 -6.78 -0.65
N VAL A 714 -31.16 -7.01 0.65
CA VAL A 714 -31.30 -5.98 1.70
C VAL A 714 -30.15 -4.97 1.63
N ILE A 715 -28.97 -5.44 1.22
CA ILE A 715 -27.73 -4.68 1.22
C ILE A 715 -27.13 -4.66 -0.18
N GLU A 716 -26.77 -3.47 -0.64
CA GLU A 716 -26.08 -3.25 -1.90
C GLU A 716 -24.71 -2.62 -1.66
N TYR A 717 -23.70 -3.07 -2.41
CA TYR A 717 -22.38 -2.45 -2.41
C TYR A 717 -22.34 -1.35 -3.47
N LEU A 718 -22.23 -0.10 -3.04
CA LEU A 718 -22.07 1.04 -3.95
C LEU A 718 -20.60 1.40 -4.08
N ASP A 719 -20.15 1.62 -5.31
CA ASP A 719 -18.87 2.25 -5.59
C ASP A 719 -19.01 3.78 -5.69
N ALA A 720 -17.86 4.47 -5.72
CA ALA A 720 -17.82 5.94 -5.78
C ALA A 720 -18.39 6.56 -7.07
N GLU A 721 -18.58 5.80 -8.17
CA GLU A 721 -19.23 6.34 -9.38
C GLU A 721 -20.75 6.09 -9.34
N GLU A 722 -21.19 4.96 -8.77
CA GLU A 722 -22.59 4.60 -8.55
C GLU A 722 -23.25 5.54 -7.55
N GLU A 723 -22.49 6.01 -6.55
CA GLU A 723 -22.90 7.04 -5.60
C GLU A 723 -23.38 8.35 -6.27
N GLU A 724 -22.84 8.72 -7.43
CA GLU A 724 -23.28 9.93 -8.15
C GLU A 724 -24.72 9.79 -8.70
N THR A 725 -25.23 8.56 -8.82
CA THR A 725 -26.62 8.28 -9.24
C THR A 725 -27.55 7.94 -8.07
N ALA A 726 -27.00 7.65 -6.90
CA ALA A 726 -27.77 7.26 -5.72
C ALA A 726 -28.16 8.48 -4.86
N MET A 727 -29.27 8.36 -4.13
CA MET A 727 -29.68 9.34 -3.13
C MET A 727 -29.77 8.65 -1.76
N ILE A 728 -28.81 8.93 -0.89
CA ILE A 728 -28.60 8.20 0.37
C ILE A 728 -29.18 9.01 1.55
N CYS A 729 -30.01 8.37 2.36
CA CYS A 729 -30.48 8.90 3.65
C CYS A 729 -29.44 8.67 4.75
N MET A 730 -29.33 9.57 5.73
CA MET A 730 -28.31 9.49 6.78
C MET A 730 -28.69 8.55 7.93
N THR A 731 -29.97 8.50 8.29
CA THR A 731 -30.48 7.65 9.37
C THR A 731 -31.84 7.04 8.98
N PRO A 732 -32.19 5.85 9.49
CA PRO A 732 -33.52 5.28 9.30
C PRO A 732 -34.65 6.19 9.80
N GLU A 733 -34.44 6.90 10.91
CA GLU A 733 -35.40 7.88 11.46
C GLU A 733 -35.69 9.03 10.49
N ASP A 734 -34.66 9.56 9.83
CA ASP A 734 -34.82 10.62 8.83
C ASP A 734 -35.65 10.14 7.61
N LEU A 735 -35.53 8.84 7.27
CA LEU A 735 -36.30 8.22 6.18
C LEU A 735 -37.77 8.05 6.58
N GLU A 736 -38.04 7.62 7.80
CA GLU A 736 -39.42 7.49 8.30
C GLU A 736 -40.10 8.87 8.38
N THR A 737 -39.36 9.87 8.86
CA THR A 737 -39.79 11.27 8.86
C THR A 737 -40.10 11.76 7.43
N PHE A 738 -39.32 11.35 6.43
CA PHE A 738 -39.58 11.65 5.02
C PHE A 738 -40.90 11.05 4.54
N ARG A 739 -41.15 9.79 4.90
CA ARG A 739 -42.37 9.07 4.54
C ARG A 739 -43.61 9.74 5.14
N LEU A 740 -43.56 10.10 6.42
CA LEU A 740 -44.61 10.82 7.13
C LEU A 740 -44.87 12.20 6.52
N ALA A 741 -43.81 12.97 6.23
CA ALA A 741 -43.93 14.28 5.59
C ALA A 741 -44.57 14.20 4.19
N LYS A 742 -44.23 13.18 3.40
CA LYS A 742 -44.81 12.97 2.05
C LYS A 742 -46.25 12.48 2.08
N SER A 743 -46.64 11.73 3.10
CA SER A 743 -48.04 11.31 3.32
C SER A 743 -48.92 12.41 3.92
N GLY A 744 -48.35 13.59 4.21
CA GLY A 744 -49.08 14.79 4.62
C GLY A 744 -49.24 14.93 6.14
N TYR A 745 -48.56 14.11 6.93
CA TYR A 745 -48.50 14.30 8.37
C TYR A 745 -47.62 15.50 8.72
N GLU A 746 -48.07 16.33 9.67
CA GLU A 746 -47.25 17.39 10.24
C GLU A 746 -46.12 16.78 11.05
N VAL A 747 -44.95 16.70 10.45
CA VAL A 747 -43.72 16.42 11.18
C VAL A 747 -43.45 17.63 12.08
N GLN A 748 -43.49 17.42 13.40
CA GLN A 748 -43.02 18.44 14.34
C GLN A 748 -41.58 18.78 13.97
N ALA A 749 -41.37 19.98 13.43
CA ALA A 749 -40.02 20.50 13.26
C ALA A 749 -39.43 20.60 14.66
N ASP A 750 -38.47 19.73 14.98
CA ASP A 750 -37.77 19.63 16.25
C ASP A 750 -37.52 21.05 16.81
N THR A 751 -38.42 21.51 17.68
CA THR A 751 -38.65 22.94 17.92
C THR A 751 -37.69 23.49 18.98
N GLY A 752 -36.66 22.72 19.33
CA GLY A 752 -35.67 23.08 20.33
C GLY A 752 -36.15 22.86 21.76
N ASP A 753 -37.05 21.91 22.00
CA ASP A 753 -37.45 21.53 23.37
C ASP A 753 -36.25 21.05 24.20
N GLU A 754 -35.17 20.60 23.54
CA GLU A 754 -33.85 20.41 24.15
C GLU A 754 -32.74 21.16 23.37
N PRO A 755 -32.20 22.28 23.88
CA PRO A 755 -31.24 23.13 23.16
C PRO A 755 -29.85 22.49 22.92
N ASN A 756 -29.52 21.40 23.63
CA ASN A 756 -28.21 20.78 23.60
C ASN A 756 -28.14 19.48 22.78
N LYS A 757 -29.25 19.05 22.18
CA LYS A 757 -29.25 17.96 21.18
C LYS A 757 -28.62 18.42 19.87
N ARG A 758 -28.11 17.46 19.10
CA ARG A 758 -27.58 17.74 17.76
C ARG A 758 -28.70 18.24 16.87
N VAL A 759 -28.47 19.37 16.19
CA VAL A 759 -29.42 19.86 15.19
C VAL A 759 -29.50 18.86 14.03
N LYS A 760 -30.65 18.20 13.89
CA LYS A 760 -30.90 17.28 12.78
C LYS A 760 -30.89 18.02 11.45
N THR A 761 -30.51 17.30 10.38
CA THR A 761 -30.46 17.86 9.03
C THR A 761 -31.86 18.23 8.56
N ARG A 762 -32.06 19.49 8.15
CA ARG A 762 -33.33 19.90 7.55
C ARG A 762 -33.54 19.16 6.24
N MET A 763 -34.69 18.52 6.11
CA MET A 763 -35.07 17.80 4.90
C MET A 763 -35.21 18.79 3.75
N ASN A 764 -34.60 18.46 2.62
CA ASN A 764 -34.74 19.30 1.44
C ASN A 764 -36.12 19.02 0.80
N PRO A 765 -37.02 20.03 0.69
CA PRO A 765 -38.34 19.83 0.09
C PRO A 765 -38.28 19.38 -1.37
N THR A 766 -37.17 19.64 -2.08
CA THR A 766 -36.99 19.20 -3.47
C THR A 766 -36.64 17.73 -3.61
N THR A 767 -36.37 17.00 -2.52
CA THR A 767 -36.07 15.57 -2.59
C THR A 767 -37.34 14.79 -2.93
N HIS A 768 -37.31 14.03 -4.02
CA HIS A 768 -38.44 13.25 -4.51
C HIS A 768 -38.47 11.83 -3.93
N THR A 769 -37.32 11.15 -3.89
CA THR A 769 -37.18 9.75 -3.44
C THR A 769 -35.76 9.48 -2.95
N TYR A 770 -35.61 8.70 -1.88
CA TYR A 770 -34.34 8.10 -1.48
C TYR A 770 -34.18 6.73 -2.16
N THR A 771 -32.94 6.34 -2.46
CA THR A 771 -32.63 5.03 -3.04
C THR A 771 -31.94 4.10 -2.05
N HIS A 772 -31.17 4.66 -1.12
CA HIS A 772 -30.45 3.91 -0.09
C HIS A 772 -30.48 4.64 1.25
N CYS A 773 -30.11 3.94 2.31
CA CYS A 773 -29.86 4.49 3.63
C CYS A 773 -28.47 4.07 4.13
N GLU A 774 -27.76 4.99 4.77
CA GLU A 774 -26.51 4.70 5.49
C GLU A 774 -26.80 3.72 6.63
N ILE A 775 -25.93 2.72 6.81
CA ILE A 775 -26.07 1.73 7.89
C ILE A 775 -25.87 2.42 9.24
N HIS A 776 -24.72 3.08 9.40
CA HIS A 776 -24.44 3.95 10.55
C HIS A 776 -23.30 4.94 10.21
N PRO A 777 -23.46 6.26 10.45
CA PRO A 777 -22.46 7.26 10.08
C PRO A 777 -21.06 7.06 10.69
N SER A 778 -20.94 6.38 11.84
CA SER A 778 -19.64 6.09 12.46
C SER A 778 -18.71 5.23 11.60
N MET A 779 -19.27 4.45 10.66
CA MET A 779 -18.52 3.53 9.81
C MET A 779 -17.60 4.22 8.80
N LEU A 780 -17.75 5.54 8.61
CA LEU A 780 -16.84 6.36 7.80
C LEU A 780 -15.44 6.49 8.41
N LEU A 781 -15.30 6.26 9.72
CA LEU A 781 -14.03 6.39 10.43
C LEU A 781 -13.08 5.24 10.09
N GLY A 782 -11.79 5.49 10.26
CA GLY A 782 -10.73 4.47 10.18
C GLY A 782 -10.44 3.85 11.55
N ILE A 783 -9.54 2.86 11.57
CA ILE A 783 -9.19 2.09 12.78
C ILE A 783 -8.74 2.98 13.94
N CYS A 784 -7.85 3.95 13.69
CA CYS A 784 -7.33 4.79 14.78
C CYS A 784 -8.25 5.98 15.11
N ALA A 785 -9.19 6.31 14.23
CA ALA A 785 -10.15 7.38 14.46
C ALA A 785 -11.37 6.89 15.24
N SER A 786 -11.79 5.63 15.07
CA SER A 786 -12.93 5.04 15.79
C SER A 786 -12.67 4.77 17.26
N ILE A 787 -11.40 4.74 17.70
CA ILE A 787 -11.03 4.62 19.12
C ILE A 787 -11.08 5.97 19.88
N ILE A 788 -11.30 7.07 19.17
CA ILE A 788 -11.45 8.42 19.75
C ILE A 788 -12.88 8.53 20.28
N PRO A 789 -13.10 8.87 21.57
CA PRO A 789 -14.44 9.12 22.08
C PRO A 789 -14.95 10.47 21.59
N PHE A 790 -16.23 10.54 21.20
CA PHE A 790 -16.88 11.78 20.71
C PHE A 790 -16.04 12.57 19.66
N PRO A 791 -15.57 11.95 18.57
CA PRO A 791 -14.70 12.62 17.59
C PRO A 791 -15.41 13.77 16.84
N ASP A 792 -16.73 13.75 16.77
CA ASP A 792 -17.60 14.80 16.23
C ASP A 792 -17.64 16.08 17.10
N HIS A 793 -17.32 15.99 18.39
CA HIS A 793 -17.23 17.13 19.31
C HIS A 793 -15.82 17.76 19.40
N ASN A 794 -14.87 17.29 18.59
CA ASN A 794 -13.50 17.79 18.54
C ASN A 794 -13.28 18.74 17.36
N GLN A 795 -12.32 19.66 17.50
CA GLN A 795 -11.76 20.36 16.36
C GLN A 795 -11.05 19.36 15.42
N SER A 796 -11.40 19.35 14.14
CA SER A 796 -10.93 18.35 13.14
C SER A 796 -9.43 18.01 13.19
N PRO A 797 -8.47 18.97 13.26
CA PRO A 797 -7.04 18.65 13.30
C PRO A 797 -6.64 17.78 14.50
N ARG A 798 -7.35 17.88 15.62
CA ARG A 798 -7.08 17.09 16.84
C ARG A 798 -7.36 15.61 16.63
N ASN A 799 -8.38 15.29 15.84
CA ASN A 799 -8.68 13.91 15.46
C ASN A 799 -7.55 13.32 14.59
N THR A 800 -6.99 14.11 13.68
CA THR A 800 -5.82 13.71 12.87
C THR A 800 -4.58 13.48 13.74
N TYR A 801 -4.31 14.38 14.68
CA TYR A 801 -3.20 14.24 15.62
C TYR A 801 -3.33 12.97 16.45
N GLN A 802 -4.51 12.72 17.02
CA GLN A 802 -4.72 11.50 17.79
C GLN A 802 -4.54 10.25 16.94
N SER A 803 -5.05 10.24 15.71
CA SER A 803 -4.92 9.09 14.81
C SER A 803 -3.45 8.74 14.54
N ALA A 804 -2.56 9.74 14.46
CA ALA A 804 -1.12 9.53 14.33
C ALA A 804 -0.44 9.14 15.65
N MET A 805 -0.86 9.75 16.77
CA MET A 805 -0.30 9.50 18.11
C MET A 805 -0.70 8.12 18.66
N GLY A 806 -1.91 7.65 18.42
CA GLY A 806 -2.39 6.33 18.83
C GLY A 806 -1.56 5.18 18.25
N LYS A 807 -0.93 5.38 17.08
CA LYS A 807 0.03 4.43 16.49
C LYS A 807 1.35 4.37 17.26
N GLN A 808 1.64 5.36 18.10
CA GLN A 808 2.83 5.45 18.96
C GLN A 808 2.55 5.05 20.40
N ALA A 809 1.30 4.71 20.73
CA ALA A 809 0.92 4.22 22.04
C ALA A 809 1.62 2.90 22.36
N MET A 810 1.61 2.54 23.64
CA MET A 810 2.18 1.29 24.17
C MET A 810 1.05 0.45 24.75
N GLY A 811 1.06 -0.85 24.49
CA GLY A 811 0.02 -1.76 24.93
C GLY A 811 0.33 -3.19 24.57
N PHE A 812 -0.65 -4.07 24.73
CA PHE A 812 -0.55 -5.39 24.11
C PHE A 812 -0.74 -5.25 22.58
N PHE A 813 0.14 -5.90 21.83
CA PHE A 813 -0.03 -6.02 20.37
C PHE A 813 -0.51 -7.43 19.98
N LEU A 814 -0.13 -8.46 20.71
CA LEU A 814 -0.59 -9.86 20.61
C LEU A 814 -0.44 -10.53 21.98
N THR A 815 -1.18 -11.62 22.23
CA THR A 815 -1.10 -12.38 23.48
C THR A 815 0.15 -13.28 23.55
N ASN A 816 0.64 -13.79 22.41
CA ASN A 816 1.80 -14.68 22.32
C ASN A 816 3.18 -13.96 22.32
N TYR A 817 3.23 -12.68 22.71
CA TYR A 817 4.47 -11.89 22.72
C TYR A 817 5.59 -12.52 23.57
N SER A 818 5.23 -13.30 24.60
CA SER A 818 6.17 -13.93 25.52
C SER A 818 7.01 -15.00 24.84
N ARG A 819 6.52 -15.68 23.80
CA ARG A 819 7.30 -16.67 23.03
C ARG A 819 8.02 -16.03 21.84
N ARG A 820 7.46 -14.95 21.30
CA ARG A 820 7.91 -14.34 20.05
C ARG A 820 9.21 -13.54 20.17
N MET A 821 10.17 -13.77 19.27
CA MET A 821 11.48 -13.11 19.26
C MET A 821 11.52 -11.87 18.36
N ASP A 822 10.81 -10.80 18.78
CA ASP A 822 10.81 -9.52 18.09
C ASP A 822 12.04 -8.66 18.36
N THR A 823 12.46 -7.87 17.36
CA THR A 823 13.59 -6.95 17.50
C THR A 823 13.36 -5.91 18.60
N MET A 824 12.16 -5.34 18.70
CA MET A 824 11.78 -4.40 19.74
C MET A 824 10.30 -4.58 20.07
N ALA A 825 9.97 -4.70 21.36
CA ALA A 825 8.59 -4.74 21.83
C ALA A 825 8.43 -3.89 23.10
N ASN A 826 7.29 -3.20 23.21
CA ASN A 826 6.93 -2.33 24.32
C ASN A 826 5.57 -2.76 24.83
N ILE A 827 5.50 -3.20 26.09
CA ILE A 827 4.29 -3.79 26.66
C ILE A 827 3.98 -3.12 27.98
N LEU A 828 2.73 -2.73 28.19
CA LEU A 828 2.28 -2.11 29.42
C LEU A 828 2.09 -3.18 30.51
N TYR A 829 2.38 -2.85 31.78
CA TYR A 829 2.17 -3.78 32.90
C TYR A 829 0.70 -4.07 33.15
N TYR A 830 -0.13 -3.02 33.20
CA TYR A 830 -1.54 -3.12 33.58
C TYR A 830 -2.45 -2.34 32.60
N PRO A 831 -2.56 -2.75 31.33
CA PRO A 831 -3.49 -2.10 30.41
C PRO A 831 -4.93 -2.25 30.93
N GLN A 832 -5.74 -1.20 30.74
CA GLN A 832 -7.12 -1.16 31.22
C GLN A 832 -8.07 -0.91 30.06
N LYS A 833 -9.31 -1.39 30.18
CA LYS A 833 -10.38 -0.99 29.26
C LYS A 833 -10.63 0.52 29.41
N PRO A 834 -10.80 1.29 28.32
CA PRO A 834 -11.26 2.66 28.44
C PRO A 834 -12.67 2.70 29.05
N LEU A 835 -12.96 3.70 29.88
CA LEU A 835 -14.29 3.85 30.50
C LEU A 835 -15.33 4.43 29.53
N GLY A 836 -14.92 5.40 28.72
CA GLY A 836 -15.67 5.86 27.55
C GLY A 836 -15.28 5.06 26.31
N THR A 837 -16.13 4.12 25.92
CA THR A 837 -15.92 3.21 24.78
C THR A 837 -16.83 3.57 23.62
N THR A 838 -16.34 3.46 22.40
CA THR A 838 -17.23 3.44 21.22
C THR A 838 -17.65 2.00 20.96
N ARG A 839 -18.87 1.78 20.46
CA ARG A 839 -19.35 0.45 20.06
C ARG A 839 -18.40 -0.23 19.07
N SER A 840 -17.79 0.55 18.17
CA SER A 840 -16.80 0.06 17.20
C SER A 840 -15.54 -0.57 17.82
N MET A 841 -15.22 -0.31 19.10
CA MET A 841 -14.06 -0.92 19.78
C MET A 841 -14.20 -2.43 19.96
N GLU A 842 -15.42 -2.96 19.97
CA GLU A 842 -15.70 -4.39 20.07
C GLU A 842 -15.21 -5.14 18.83
N PHE A 843 -15.51 -4.62 17.63
CA PHE A 843 -15.02 -5.20 16.37
C PHE A 843 -13.51 -5.07 16.23
N LEU A 844 -12.93 -3.99 16.78
CA LEU A 844 -11.48 -3.76 16.80
C LEU A 844 -10.75 -4.57 17.88
N LYS A 845 -11.46 -5.34 18.71
CA LYS A 845 -10.93 -6.06 19.87
C LYS A 845 -10.05 -5.19 20.79
N PHE A 846 -10.39 -3.90 20.90
CA PHE A 846 -9.62 -2.92 21.66
C PHE A 846 -9.88 -3.03 23.17
N ARG A 847 -11.05 -3.56 23.56
CA ARG A 847 -11.40 -3.83 24.97
C ARG A 847 -10.55 -4.98 25.52
N GLU A 848 -10.25 -5.96 24.68
CA GLU A 848 -9.45 -7.15 24.99
C GLU A 848 -7.95 -6.83 24.98
N LEU A 849 -7.49 -6.01 24.04
CA LEU A 849 -6.09 -5.60 23.90
C LEU A 849 -5.91 -4.07 23.98
N PRO A 850 -6.03 -3.46 25.18
CA PRO A 850 -5.93 -2.02 25.33
C PRO A 850 -4.50 -1.48 25.19
N ALA A 851 -4.41 -0.19 24.86
CA ALA A 851 -3.18 0.56 24.64
C ALA A 851 -2.94 1.74 25.62
N GLY A 852 -3.46 1.65 26.85
CA GLY A 852 -3.45 2.75 27.81
C GLY A 852 -4.05 2.35 29.16
N GLN A 853 -4.22 3.34 30.03
CA GLN A 853 -4.78 3.19 31.37
C GLN A 853 -5.69 4.36 31.70
N ASN A 854 -6.73 4.11 32.51
CA ASN A 854 -7.51 5.19 33.09
C ASN A 854 -6.70 5.83 34.22
N ALA A 855 -6.56 7.14 34.15
CA ALA A 855 -5.92 7.96 35.17
C ALA A 855 -6.94 8.95 35.73
N ILE A 856 -6.84 9.26 37.02
CA ILE A 856 -7.62 10.34 37.62
C ILE A 856 -6.99 11.68 37.25
N VAL A 857 -7.71 12.49 36.48
CA VAL A 857 -7.20 13.75 35.91
C VAL A 857 -7.85 14.94 36.59
N ALA A 858 -7.01 15.89 37.01
CA ALA A 858 -7.43 17.21 37.48
C ALA A 858 -6.99 18.30 36.50
N ILE A 859 -7.88 19.23 36.18
CA ILE A 859 -7.56 20.39 35.34
C ILE A 859 -7.37 21.61 36.25
N ALA A 860 -6.12 21.94 36.57
CA ALA A 860 -5.77 23.01 37.51
C ALA A 860 -4.40 23.61 37.26
N CYS A 861 -4.25 24.91 37.55
CA CYS A 861 -2.94 25.54 37.66
C CYS A 861 -2.35 25.22 39.05
N TYR A 862 -1.33 24.37 39.11
CA TYR A 862 -0.68 23.97 40.37
C TYR A 862 0.85 24.02 40.21
N SER A 863 1.54 24.70 41.12
CA SER A 863 3.02 24.84 41.19
C SER A 863 3.78 25.35 39.94
N GLY A 864 3.12 25.56 38.80
CA GLY A 864 3.73 26.06 37.55
C GLY A 864 4.41 25.01 36.68
N TYR A 865 4.61 23.78 37.17
CA TYR A 865 5.29 22.69 36.44
C TYR A 865 4.41 21.93 35.43
N ASN A 866 3.18 22.41 35.19
CA ASN A 866 2.28 21.92 34.15
C ASN A 866 2.02 22.94 33.02
N GLN A 867 2.82 24.00 32.91
CA GLN A 867 2.70 25.01 31.85
C GLN A 867 3.19 24.49 30.49
N GLU A 868 2.74 25.10 29.39
CA GLU A 868 3.24 24.82 28.02
C GLU A 868 3.27 23.32 27.68
N ASP A 869 2.13 22.64 27.86
CA ASP A 869 1.93 21.20 27.58
C ASP A 869 2.69 20.21 28.48
N SER A 870 3.31 20.69 29.56
CA SER A 870 3.79 19.79 30.60
C SER A 870 2.64 19.31 31.50
N VAL A 871 2.83 18.15 32.11
CA VAL A 871 1.88 17.57 33.07
C VAL A 871 2.58 17.25 34.39
N ILE A 872 1.87 17.44 35.48
CA ILE A 872 2.31 16.99 36.81
C ILE A 872 1.75 15.59 37.01
N MET A 873 2.59 14.64 37.46
CA MET A 873 2.16 13.26 37.73
C MET A 873 2.39 12.88 39.19
N ASN A 874 1.52 12.04 39.73
CA ASN A 874 1.63 11.54 41.10
C ASN A 874 2.69 10.43 41.20
N GLN A 875 3.77 10.71 41.91
CA GLN A 875 4.85 9.77 42.17
C GLN A 875 4.35 8.52 42.89
N SER A 876 3.45 8.67 43.86
CA SER A 876 2.91 7.52 44.60
C SER A 876 2.11 6.58 43.68
N SER A 877 1.44 7.11 42.66
CA SER A 877 0.77 6.29 41.64
C SER A 877 1.77 5.58 40.72
N ILE A 878 2.85 6.26 40.31
CA ILE A 878 3.96 5.65 39.54
C ILE A 878 4.64 4.52 40.35
N ASP A 879 4.82 4.71 41.65
CA ASP A 879 5.41 3.74 42.58
C ASP A 879 4.53 2.49 42.74
N ARG A 880 3.20 2.66 42.68
CA ARG A 880 2.21 1.57 42.66
C ARG A 880 2.13 0.84 41.31
N GLY A 881 2.57 1.46 40.22
CA GLY A 881 2.65 0.82 38.91
C GLY A 881 1.99 1.56 37.75
N LEU A 882 1.51 2.79 37.97
CA LEU A 882 0.93 3.62 36.91
C LEU A 882 1.92 3.75 35.75
N PHE A 883 1.44 3.44 34.56
CA PHE A 883 2.13 3.45 33.27
C PHE A 883 3.46 2.71 33.16
N ARG A 884 3.80 1.78 34.07
CA ARG A 884 5.01 0.95 33.93
C ARG A 884 4.94 0.09 32.67
N SER A 885 6.08 -0.06 31.99
CA SER A 885 6.17 -0.86 30.76
C SER A 885 7.41 -1.76 30.74
N LEU A 886 7.29 -2.91 30.08
CA LEU A 886 8.39 -3.76 29.70
C LEU A 886 8.90 -3.36 28.32
N PHE A 887 10.22 -3.24 28.17
CA PHE A 887 10.89 -3.11 26.89
C PHE A 887 11.71 -4.37 26.63
N PHE A 888 11.44 -5.01 25.50
CA PHE A 888 12.19 -6.16 25.02
C PHE A 888 13.00 -5.75 23.80
N ARG A 889 14.25 -6.24 23.72
CA ARG A 889 15.07 -6.17 22.52
C ARG A 889 15.70 -7.52 22.24
N SER A 890 15.57 -7.98 21.01
CA SER A 890 16.26 -9.18 20.55
C SER A 890 17.51 -8.83 19.74
N TYR A 891 18.59 -9.54 20.03
CA TYR A 891 19.85 -9.54 19.29
C TYR A 891 19.99 -10.88 18.60
N SER A 892 20.47 -10.89 17.36
CA SER A 892 20.61 -12.12 16.61
C SER A 892 21.92 -12.18 15.86
N ASP A 893 22.55 -13.35 15.84
CA ASP A 893 23.79 -13.62 15.12
C ASP A 893 23.76 -15.01 14.49
N CYS A 894 24.55 -15.20 13.43
CA CYS A 894 24.67 -16.46 12.71
C CYS A 894 26.13 -16.81 12.46
N GLU A 895 26.49 -18.09 12.49
CA GLU A 895 27.77 -18.52 11.95
C GLU A 895 27.81 -18.27 10.44
N LYS A 896 28.93 -17.74 9.93
CA LYS A 896 29.12 -17.51 8.49
C LYS A 896 30.28 -18.37 7.99
N ARG A 897 30.15 -18.83 6.75
CA ARG A 897 31.25 -19.44 6.00
C ARG A 897 32.11 -18.33 5.41
N ILE A 898 33.40 -18.34 5.73
CA ILE A 898 34.42 -17.46 5.18
C ILE A 898 35.25 -18.28 4.19
N GLY A 899 35.07 -18.04 2.89
CA GLY A 899 35.66 -18.88 1.86
C GLY A 899 34.96 -20.23 1.73
N ILE A 900 35.72 -21.29 1.43
CA ILE A 900 35.17 -22.61 1.09
C ILE A 900 35.04 -23.51 2.35
N ASN A 901 36.05 -23.52 3.23
CA ASN A 901 36.13 -24.47 4.35
C ASN A 901 36.10 -23.85 5.75
N THR A 902 36.28 -22.53 5.87
CA THR A 902 36.42 -21.89 7.18
C THR A 902 35.06 -21.40 7.67
N ILE A 903 34.68 -21.77 8.88
CA ILE A 903 33.40 -21.41 9.50
C ILE A 903 33.68 -20.60 10.76
N GLU A 904 32.94 -19.53 10.98
CA GLU A 904 32.93 -18.82 12.25
C GLU A 904 32.24 -19.67 13.33
N THR A 905 32.74 -19.65 14.55
CA THR A 905 32.21 -20.48 15.64
C THR A 905 31.73 -19.64 16.79
N PHE A 906 30.58 -20.02 17.37
CA PHE A 906 30.19 -19.55 18.70
C PHE A 906 31.01 -20.31 19.75
N GLU A 907 31.80 -19.55 20.50
CA GLU A 907 32.64 -19.99 21.61
C GLU A 907 33.06 -18.77 22.43
N LYS A 908 33.47 -19.01 23.67
CA LYS A 908 34.01 -17.96 24.54
C LYS A 908 35.43 -17.57 24.08
N PRO A 909 35.66 -16.32 23.66
CA PRO A 909 36.98 -15.92 23.18
C PRO A 909 37.94 -15.62 24.35
N PHE A 910 39.19 -16.08 24.26
CA PHE A 910 40.22 -15.82 25.26
C PHE A 910 41.27 -14.82 24.76
N ARG A 911 41.85 -14.04 25.68
CA ARG A 911 42.91 -13.07 25.34
C ARG A 911 44.18 -13.72 24.76
N ALA A 912 44.40 -15.00 25.04
CA ALA A 912 45.58 -15.72 24.60
C ALA A 912 45.56 -16.00 23.09
N ASP A 913 44.41 -16.38 22.54
CA ASP A 913 44.25 -16.90 21.17
C ASP A 913 43.52 -15.95 20.21
N THR A 914 42.76 -14.98 20.74
CA THR A 914 41.97 -14.04 19.94
C THR A 914 42.60 -12.66 19.80
N LEU A 915 42.57 -12.15 18.57
CA LEU A 915 43.02 -10.82 18.19
C LEU A 915 41.87 -9.80 18.28
N ARG A 916 42.16 -8.60 18.80
CA ARG A 916 41.25 -7.43 18.85
C ARG A 916 39.92 -7.72 19.58
N LEU A 917 40.00 -8.27 20.78
CA LEU A 917 38.85 -8.35 21.69
C LEU A 917 38.21 -6.98 21.88
N LYS A 918 36.87 -6.97 21.94
CA LYS A 918 36.09 -5.76 22.24
C LYS A 918 36.28 -5.33 23.70
N GLN A 919 35.91 -4.09 24.00
CA GLN A 919 36.12 -3.45 25.31
C GLN A 919 35.12 -3.91 26.39
N GLY A 920 34.33 -4.95 26.13
CA GLY A 920 33.34 -5.52 27.04
C GLY A 920 33.82 -6.71 27.87
N THR A 921 32.99 -7.13 28.83
CA THR A 921 33.23 -8.30 29.68
C THR A 921 32.69 -9.57 29.01
N TYR A 922 33.53 -10.61 28.95
CA TYR A 922 33.18 -11.94 28.41
C TYR A 922 32.90 -12.95 29.51
N ASP A 923 33.08 -12.59 30.78
CA ASP A 923 32.95 -13.49 31.93
C ASP A 923 31.53 -14.04 32.09
N LYS A 924 30.52 -13.30 31.62
CA LYS A 924 29.11 -13.66 31.66
C LYS A 924 28.69 -14.68 30.60
N LEU A 925 29.58 -15.02 29.66
CA LEU A 925 29.34 -16.05 28.65
C LEU A 925 29.68 -17.44 29.22
N ASP A 926 28.86 -18.42 28.86
CA ASP A 926 29.14 -19.82 29.10
C ASP A 926 30.17 -20.33 28.06
N ASP A 927 30.57 -21.60 28.17
CA ASP A 927 31.61 -22.20 27.31
C ASP A 927 31.20 -22.28 25.84
N ASP A 928 29.90 -22.32 25.55
CA ASP A 928 29.33 -22.25 24.21
C ASP A 928 29.39 -20.84 23.60
N GLY A 929 29.88 -19.85 24.35
CA GLY A 929 29.95 -18.45 23.94
C GLY A 929 28.61 -17.74 24.00
N ILE A 930 27.59 -18.28 24.68
CA ILE A 930 26.26 -17.67 24.78
C ILE A 930 25.97 -17.34 26.24
N ILE A 931 25.18 -16.29 26.48
CA ILE A 931 24.80 -15.89 27.84
C ILE A 931 23.56 -16.65 28.33
N ALA A 932 23.57 -17.15 29.57
CA ALA A 932 22.40 -17.81 30.13
C ALA A 932 21.23 -16.84 30.44
N PRO A 933 19.96 -17.28 30.27
CA PRO A 933 18.79 -16.53 30.74
C PRO A 933 18.86 -16.21 32.25
N GLY A 934 18.36 -15.04 32.65
CA GLY A 934 18.34 -14.56 34.03
C GLY A 934 19.55 -13.73 34.45
N ILE A 935 20.64 -13.73 33.67
CA ILE A 935 21.82 -12.92 33.96
C ILE A 935 21.54 -11.43 33.69
N ARG A 936 22.00 -10.56 34.60
CA ARG A 936 21.94 -9.10 34.43
C ARG A 936 23.07 -8.61 33.53
N VAL A 937 22.72 -7.85 32.51
CA VAL A 937 23.64 -7.25 31.53
C VAL A 937 23.50 -5.73 31.50
N SER A 938 24.60 -5.04 31.27
CA SER A 938 24.67 -3.58 31.26
C SER A 938 25.77 -3.07 30.35
N GLY A 939 25.51 -1.97 29.65
CA GLY A 939 26.55 -1.26 28.91
C GLY A 939 27.06 -2.08 27.73
N GLU A 940 28.38 -2.32 27.69
CA GLU A 940 29.05 -3.02 26.59
C GLU A 940 29.31 -4.51 26.87
N ASP A 941 28.59 -5.09 27.83
CA ASP A 941 28.67 -6.53 28.11
C ASP A 941 28.44 -7.36 26.83
N ILE A 942 29.25 -8.41 26.65
CA ILE A 942 29.13 -9.30 25.51
C ILE A 942 28.05 -10.34 25.79
N ILE A 943 27.10 -10.45 24.87
CA ILE A 943 25.97 -11.39 24.96
C ILE A 943 26.10 -12.59 24.03
N ILE A 944 26.86 -12.46 22.95
CA ILE A 944 27.17 -13.55 22.02
C ILE A 944 28.66 -13.48 21.69
N GLY A 945 29.42 -14.45 22.19
CA GLY A 945 30.82 -14.72 21.90
C GLY A 945 30.97 -15.42 20.57
N LYS A 946 31.77 -14.84 19.67
CA LYS A 946 31.95 -15.36 18.31
C LYS A 946 33.35 -15.12 17.82
N THR A 947 33.96 -16.13 17.23
CA THR A 947 35.31 -16.06 16.70
C THR A 947 35.34 -16.39 15.20
N SER A 948 36.20 -15.66 14.48
CA SER A 948 36.50 -15.91 13.07
C SER A 948 37.94 -16.40 12.96
N PRO A 949 38.21 -17.57 12.37
CA PRO A 949 39.58 -18.01 12.11
C PRO A 949 40.27 -17.06 11.12
N ILE A 950 41.55 -16.76 11.36
CA ILE A 950 42.36 -15.92 10.47
C ILE A 950 43.18 -16.83 9.55
N ASN A 951 43.17 -16.59 8.24
CA ASN A 951 44.00 -17.34 7.31
C ASN A 951 45.49 -17.08 7.61
N PRO A 952 46.32 -18.11 7.85
CA PRO A 952 47.73 -17.93 8.20
C PRO A 952 48.55 -17.12 7.19
N GLU A 953 48.18 -17.11 5.90
CA GLU A 953 48.88 -16.41 4.81
C GLU A 953 48.65 -14.89 4.78
N ASN A 954 47.60 -14.36 5.42
CA ASN A 954 47.37 -12.92 5.48
C ASN A 954 48.27 -12.31 6.57
N GLU A 955 49.43 -11.77 6.17
CA GLU A 955 50.30 -10.97 7.04
C GLU A 955 49.73 -9.55 7.24
N GLU A 956 48.82 -9.38 8.19
CA GLU A 956 48.39 -8.05 8.63
C GLU A 956 49.50 -7.35 9.43
N MET A 957 50.31 -6.53 8.73
CA MET A 957 51.15 -5.42 9.20
C MET A 957 51.46 -5.39 10.72
N GLY A 958 52.30 -6.31 11.21
CA GLY A 958 53.09 -6.16 12.42
C GLY A 958 52.39 -6.19 13.79
N GLN A 959 51.06 -6.36 13.87
CA GLN A 959 50.33 -6.53 15.16
C GLN A 959 50.12 -8.00 15.58
N ARG A 960 50.56 -8.95 14.75
CA ARG A 960 50.28 -10.38 14.92
C ARG A 960 51.43 -11.11 15.63
N THR A 961 51.15 -11.80 16.73
CA THR A 961 51.98 -12.89 17.24
C THR A 961 51.52 -14.22 16.62
N LYS A 962 52.42 -15.21 16.47
CA LYS A 962 52.06 -16.56 15.94
C LYS A 962 50.97 -17.27 16.77
N VAL A 963 50.70 -16.81 17.99
CA VAL A 963 49.74 -17.38 18.95
C VAL A 963 48.30 -16.97 18.64
N HIS A 964 48.08 -15.82 18.00
CA HIS A 964 46.73 -15.35 17.66
C HIS A 964 46.25 -15.98 16.35
N VAL A 965 45.35 -16.97 16.48
CA VAL A 965 44.78 -17.74 15.36
C VAL A 965 43.37 -17.24 14.99
N LYS A 966 42.68 -16.59 15.94
CA LYS A 966 41.28 -16.19 15.82
C LYS A 966 41.13 -14.66 15.91
N ARG A 967 40.09 -14.12 15.29
CA ARG A 967 39.64 -12.72 15.41
C ARG A 967 38.31 -12.69 16.14
N ASP A 968 38.14 -11.74 17.02
CA ASP A 968 36.87 -11.53 17.69
C ASP A 968 35.80 -10.91 16.75
N ALA A 969 34.66 -11.59 16.65
CA ALA A 969 33.47 -11.17 15.90
C ALA A 969 32.21 -11.10 16.79
N SER A 970 32.39 -11.10 18.12
CA SER A 970 31.32 -11.17 19.12
C SER A 970 30.33 -10.01 19.04
N THR A 971 29.10 -10.20 19.48
CA THR A 971 28.06 -9.16 19.50
C THR A 971 27.86 -8.59 20.92
N PRO A 972 28.17 -7.30 21.16
CA PRO A 972 27.92 -6.64 22.45
C PRO A 972 26.47 -6.16 22.58
N LEU A 973 26.04 -5.95 23.82
CA LEU A 973 24.87 -5.12 24.12
C LEU A 973 25.15 -3.66 23.70
N ARG A 974 24.09 -2.90 23.39
CA ARG A 974 24.21 -1.46 23.18
C ARG A 974 24.56 -0.77 24.50
N SER A 975 25.53 0.14 24.48
CA SER A 975 26.01 0.89 25.66
C SER A 975 24.94 1.65 26.43
N THR A 976 23.89 2.12 25.74
CA THR A 976 22.75 2.85 26.35
C THR A 976 21.69 1.95 26.97
N GLU A 977 21.87 0.63 26.91
CA GLU A 977 20.89 -0.35 27.36
C GLU A 977 21.41 -1.14 28.56
N SER A 978 20.45 -1.58 29.38
CA SER A 978 20.68 -2.48 30.50
C SER A 978 19.42 -3.28 30.74
N GLY A 979 19.58 -4.49 31.28
CA GLY A 979 18.45 -5.38 31.50
C GLY A 979 18.87 -6.75 31.97
N ILE A 980 17.94 -7.69 31.84
CA ILE A 980 18.12 -9.09 32.19
C ILE A 980 17.88 -9.91 30.93
N ILE A 981 18.71 -10.93 30.70
CA ILE A 981 18.46 -11.88 29.62
C ILE A 981 17.15 -12.62 29.92
N ASP A 982 16.19 -12.51 29.01
CA ASP A 982 14.85 -13.07 29.19
C ASP A 982 14.78 -14.50 28.65
N SER A 983 15.27 -14.70 27.43
CA SER A 983 15.24 -15.97 26.74
C SER A 983 16.29 -16.03 25.63
N VAL A 984 16.84 -17.21 25.40
CA VAL A 984 17.81 -17.48 24.34
C VAL A 984 17.28 -18.62 23.48
N VAL A 985 17.29 -18.43 22.16
CA VAL A 985 16.91 -19.44 21.17
C VAL A 985 18.14 -19.76 20.35
N VAL A 986 18.53 -21.03 20.36
CA VAL A 986 19.60 -21.58 19.52
C VAL A 986 18.92 -22.52 18.51
N THR A 987 19.13 -22.25 17.23
CA THR A 987 18.54 -23.01 16.13
C THR A 987 19.52 -23.13 14.97
N THR A 988 19.14 -23.84 13.91
CA THR A 988 19.87 -23.90 12.65
C THR A 988 19.22 -23.01 11.58
N ASN A 989 20.06 -22.35 10.78
CA ASN A 989 19.65 -21.66 9.56
C ASN A 989 19.37 -22.66 8.43
N ALA A 990 18.86 -22.15 7.30
CA ALA A 990 18.65 -22.94 6.09
C ALA A 990 19.92 -23.66 5.58
N ASP A 991 21.10 -23.12 5.86
CA ASP A 991 22.40 -23.68 5.45
C ASP A 991 22.99 -24.69 6.47
N GLY A 992 22.20 -25.07 7.49
CA GLY A 992 22.62 -25.98 8.57
C GLY A 992 23.59 -25.37 9.60
N LEU A 993 23.86 -24.06 9.51
CA LEU A 993 24.75 -23.34 10.43
C LEU A 993 24.01 -22.90 11.69
N ARG A 994 24.73 -22.80 12.83
CA ARG A 994 24.12 -22.37 14.09
C ARG A 994 23.69 -20.90 14.01
N TYR A 995 22.54 -20.64 14.60
CA TYR A 995 21.86 -19.36 14.62
C TYR A 995 21.32 -19.09 16.01
N VAL A 996 21.67 -17.93 16.57
CA VAL A 996 21.35 -17.59 17.97
C VAL A 996 20.56 -16.29 18.02
N LYS A 997 19.45 -16.29 18.76
CA LYS A 997 18.70 -15.09 19.15
C LYS A 997 18.70 -14.96 20.68
N VAL A 998 19.15 -13.82 21.18
CA VAL A 998 19.16 -13.48 22.62
C VAL A 998 18.19 -12.32 22.83
N ARG A 999 17.17 -12.52 23.68
CA ARG A 999 16.21 -11.48 24.06
C ARG A 999 16.57 -10.92 25.42
N VAL A 1000 16.66 -9.59 25.51
CA VAL A 1000 16.92 -8.83 26.73
C VAL A 1000 15.66 -8.07 27.10
N ARG A 1001 15.25 -8.16 28.37
CA ARG A 1001 14.13 -7.39 28.91
C ARG A 1001 14.61 -6.31 29.89
N THR A 1002 13.93 -5.18 29.89
CA THR A 1002 14.14 -4.11 30.86
C THR A 1002 12.81 -3.48 31.25
N THR A 1003 12.71 -3.03 32.50
CA THR A 1003 11.52 -2.34 32.99
C THR A 1003 11.72 -0.85 32.88
N LYS A 1004 10.77 -0.17 32.24
CA LYS A 1004 10.77 1.28 32.07
C LYS A 1004 9.66 1.88 32.91
N ILE A 1005 10.07 2.61 33.94
CA ILE A 1005 9.18 3.37 34.82
C ILE A 1005 8.99 4.77 34.21
N PRO A 1006 7.80 5.39 34.29
CA PRO A 1006 7.62 6.80 33.90
C PRO A 1006 8.63 7.73 34.58
N GLN A 1007 9.22 8.64 33.80
CA GLN A 1007 10.20 9.63 34.27
C GLN A 1007 9.90 11.02 33.70
N ILE A 1008 10.53 12.04 34.30
CA ILE A 1008 10.42 13.43 33.82
C ILE A 1008 10.85 13.50 32.36
N GLY A 1009 10.03 14.17 31.54
CA GLY A 1009 10.19 14.31 30.09
C GLY A 1009 9.62 13.15 29.25
N ASP A 1010 9.18 12.04 29.86
CA ASP A 1010 8.42 11.01 29.14
C ASP A 1010 7.09 11.56 28.64
N LYS A 1011 6.63 11.02 27.50
CA LYS A 1011 5.48 11.55 26.75
C LYS A 1011 4.22 10.73 27.00
N PHE A 1012 3.14 11.45 27.26
CA PHE A 1012 1.80 10.92 27.46
C PHE A 1012 0.83 11.69 26.57
N ALA A 1013 -0.26 11.05 26.16
CA ALA A 1013 -1.33 11.72 25.45
C ALA A 1013 -2.70 11.22 25.89
N SER A 1014 -3.69 12.12 25.93
CA SER A 1014 -5.11 11.71 25.95
C SER A 1014 -5.53 11.21 24.58
N ARG A 1015 -6.77 10.72 24.44
CA ARG A 1015 -7.34 10.34 23.14
C ARG A 1015 -7.82 11.51 22.28
N HIS A 1016 -7.48 12.75 22.60
CA HIS A 1016 -7.93 13.94 21.86
C HIS A 1016 -6.75 14.74 21.27
N GLY A 1017 -5.61 14.10 21.04
CA GLY A 1017 -4.42 14.75 20.50
C GLY A 1017 -3.77 15.73 21.48
N GLN A 1018 -4.00 15.53 22.79
CA GLN A 1018 -3.38 16.31 23.87
C GLN A 1018 -2.12 15.62 24.35
N LYS A 1019 -1.00 15.89 23.66
CA LYS A 1019 0.31 15.38 24.02
C LYS A 1019 0.96 16.26 25.07
N GLY A 1020 1.50 15.64 26.12
CA GLY A 1020 2.29 16.33 27.11
C GLY A 1020 3.47 15.51 27.62
N THR A 1021 4.41 16.18 28.28
CA THR A 1021 5.56 15.56 28.95
C THR A 1021 5.48 15.75 30.44
N ILE A 1022 5.95 14.78 31.23
CA ILE A 1022 6.03 14.95 32.69
C ILE A 1022 6.98 16.11 33.00
N GLY A 1023 6.50 17.16 33.65
CA GLY A 1023 7.31 18.30 34.09
C GLY A 1023 7.93 18.07 35.46
N VAL A 1024 7.14 17.56 36.41
CA VAL A 1024 7.58 17.15 37.74
C VAL A 1024 6.69 16.03 38.26
N THR A 1025 7.19 15.28 39.23
CA THR A 1025 6.39 14.32 40.00
C THR A 1025 6.28 14.76 41.46
N TYR A 1026 5.08 14.67 42.02
CA TYR A 1026 4.81 14.95 43.43
C TYR A 1026 4.31 13.71 44.14
N ARG A 1027 4.65 13.54 45.42
CA ARG A 1027 4.10 12.46 46.24
C ARG A 1027 2.67 12.81 46.69
N GLN A 1028 1.93 11.81 47.14
CA GLN A 1028 0.51 11.94 47.48
C GLN A 1028 0.23 13.08 48.50
N GLU A 1029 1.13 13.31 49.46
CA GLU A 1029 1.01 14.36 50.47
C GLU A 1029 1.09 15.80 49.90
N ASP A 1030 1.80 15.97 48.79
CA ASP A 1030 2.00 17.28 48.17
C ASP A 1030 0.92 17.59 47.11
N MET A 1031 0.16 16.56 46.70
CA MET A 1031 -0.90 16.68 45.71
C MET A 1031 -2.18 17.28 46.33
N PRO A 1032 -2.98 18.02 45.56
CA PRO A 1032 -4.29 18.45 46.02
C PRO A 1032 -5.19 17.22 46.20
N PHE A 1033 -6.04 17.24 47.22
CA PHE A 1033 -6.96 16.14 47.53
C PHE A 1033 -8.40 16.64 47.64
N THR A 1034 -9.36 15.79 47.29
CA THR A 1034 -10.80 16.09 47.41
C THR A 1034 -11.28 15.92 48.85
N ARG A 1035 -12.52 16.33 49.16
CA ARG A 1035 -13.14 16.06 50.49
C ARG A 1035 -13.17 14.57 50.83
N GLU A 1036 -13.27 13.71 49.82
CA GLU A 1036 -13.28 12.25 49.94
C GLU A 1036 -11.87 11.66 50.12
N GLY A 1037 -10.82 12.49 50.05
CA GLY A 1037 -9.43 12.05 50.18
C GLY A 1037 -8.83 11.51 48.87
N ILE A 1038 -9.49 11.72 47.73
CA ILE A 1038 -8.98 11.28 46.43
C ILE A 1038 -7.93 12.29 45.95
N THR A 1039 -6.77 11.78 45.52
CA THR A 1039 -5.70 12.57 44.90
C THR A 1039 -5.61 12.27 43.40
N PRO A 1040 -5.39 13.27 42.53
CA PRO A 1040 -5.24 13.03 41.11
C PRO A 1040 -3.96 12.26 40.80
N ASP A 1041 -3.99 11.48 39.72
CA ASP A 1041 -2.82 10.83 39.14
C ASP A 1041 -2.07 11.80 38.22
N ILE A 1042 -2.81 12.63 37.48
CA ILE A 1042 -2.29 13.61 36.53
C ILE A 1042 -2.98 14.95 36.73
N ILE A 1043 -2.21 16.03 36.74
CA ILE A 1043 -2.74 17.41 36.70
C ILE A 1043 -2.32 18.06 35.38
N ILE A 1044 -3.31 18.45 34.59
CA ILE A 1044 -3.12 19.21 33.35
C ILE A 1044 -3.48 20.67 33.55
N ASN A 1045 -2.87 21.54 32.75
CA ASN A 1045 -3.11 22.98 32.87
C ASN A 1045 -4.37 23.40 32.07
N PRO A 1046 -5.25 24.22 32.68
CA PRO A 1046 -6.45 24.74 32.02
C PRO A 1046 -6.20 25.46 30.68
N HIS A 1047 -5.05 26.11 30.49
CA HIS A 1047 -4.71 26.81 29.24
C HIS A 1047 -4.65 25.89 28.02
N ALA A 1048 -4.53 24.58 28.23
CA ALA A 1048 -4.54 23.59 27.16
C ALA A 1048 -5.90 23.43 26.47
N ILE A 1049 -7.01 23.84 27.09
CA ILE A 1049 -8.37 23.58 26.57
C ILE A 1049 -8.84 24.66 25.58
N PRO A 1050 -8.83 25.98 25.90
CA PRO A 1050 -9.46 26.99 25.03
C PRO A 1050 -8.80 27.13 23.65
N SER A 1051 -7.48 27.09 23.59
CA SER A 1051 -6.73 27.22 22.33
C SER A 1051 -6.83 25.99 21.43
N ARG A 1052 -7.17 24.83 22.00
CA ARG A 1052 -7.24 23.55 21.30
C ARG A 1052 -8.64 23.09 20.98
N MET A 1053 -9.63 23.64 21.69
CA MET A 1053 -11.05 23.35 21.53
C MET A 1053 -11.35 21.84 21.61
N THR A 1054 -10.66 21.13 22.50
CA THR A 1054 -10.86 19.68 22.74
C THR A 1054 -11.97 19.45 23.76
N ILE A 1055 -13.21 19.82 23.39
CA ILE A 1055 -14.38 19.71 24.27
C ILE A 1055 -14.69 18.24 24.58
N ALA A 1056 -14.52 17.36 23.59
CA ALA A 1056 -14.72 15.91 23.77
C ALA A 1056 -13.88 15.32 24.91
N HIS A 1057 -12.70 15.88 25.20
CA HIS A 1057 -11.89 15.46 26.35
C HIS A 1057 -12.61 15.71 27.68
N LEU A 1058 -13.32 16.84 27.82
CA LEU A 1058 -14.10 17.13 29.01
C LEU A 1058 -15.34 16.23 29.12
N ILE A 1059 -15.99 15.96 27.98
CA ILE A 1059 -17.15 15.06 27.91
C ILE A 1059 -16.73 13.64 28.31
N GLU A 1060 -15.59 13.15 27.79
CA GLU A 1060 -15.01 11.86 28.18
C GLU A 1060 -14.81 11.78 29.70
N CYS A 1061 -14.26 12.82 30.33
CA CYS A 1061 -14.07 12.86 31.78
C CYS A 1061 -15.39 12.76 32.56
N LEU A 1062 -16.43 13.49 32.13
CA LEU A 1062 -17.74 13.47 32.78
C LEU A 1062 -18.42 12.11 32.63
N LEU A 1063 -18.46 11.58 31.41
CA LEU A 1063 -19.05 10.27 31.13
C LEU A 1063 -18.30 9.17 31.89
N SER A 1064 -16.98 9.20 31.87
CA SER A 1064 -16.15 8.21 32.58
C SER A 1064 -16.38 8.27 34.09
N LYS A 1065 -16.64 9.46 34.64
CA LYS A 1065 -16.98 9.61 36.07
C LYS A 1065 -18.32 8.96 36.39
N VAL A 1066 -19.35 9.22 35.59
CA VAL A 1066 -20.67 8.58 35.74
C VAL A 1066 -20.56 7.06 35.58
N ALA A 1067 -19.79 6.58 34.59
CA ALA A 1067 -19.50 5.17 34.36
C ALA A 1067 -18.89 4.50 35.61
N THR A 1068 -17.91 5.15 36.26
CA THR A 1068 -17.32 4.61 37.50
C THR A 1068 -18.26 4.59 38.70
N LEU A 1069 -19.22 5.53 38.77
CA LEU A 1069 -20.17 5.62 39.88
C LEU A 1069 -21.30 4.60 39.75
N LYS A 1070 -21.82 4.42 38.53
CA LYS A 1070 -22.91 3.48 38.26
C LYS A 1070 -22.42 2.04 37.99
N GLY A 1071 -21.13 1.86 37.70
CA GLY A 1071 -20.53 0.55 37.47
C GLY A 1071 -20.78 -0.03 36.06
N MET A 1072 -21.07 0.82 35.09
CA MET A 1072 -21.30 0.42 33.69
C MET A 1072 -20.30 1.12 32.77
N GLU A 1073 -20.16 0.63 31.54
CA GLU A 1073 -19.37 1.31 30.50
C GLU A 1073 -20.16 2.48 29.90
N GLY A 1074 -19.47 3.59 29.65
CA GLY A 1074 -20.07 4.76 29.03
C GLY A 1074 -19.97 4.69 27.50
N ASP A 1075 -21.09 4.81 26.80
CA ASP A 1075 -21.09 4.89 25.35
C ASP A 1075 -20.62 6.27 24.87
N ALA A 1076 -19.50 6.27 24.14
CA ALA A 1076 -18.87 7.46 23.56
C ALA A 1076 -18.88 7.43 22.02
N THR A 1077 -19.76 6.63 21.43
CA THR A 1077 -19.94 6.48 19.99
C THR A 1077 -20.31 7.82 19.34
N PRO A 1078 -19.70 8.19 18.20
CA PRO A 1078 -20.01 9.44 17.50
C PRO A 1078 -21.44 9.46 16.97
N PHE A 1079 -22.01 10.66 16.88
CA PHE A 1079 -23.35 10.90 16.31
C PHE A 1079 -24.51 10.25 17.08
N THR A 1080 -24.33 9.98 18.38
CA THR A 1080 -25.39 9.48 19.27
C THR A 1080 -26.20 10.62 19.89
N ASP A 1081 -27.33 10.27 20.53
CA ASP A 1081 -28.18 11.22 21.26
C ASP A 1081 -27.68 11.56 22.67
N VAL A 1082 -26.51 11.03 23.06
CA VAL A 1082 -25.91 11.30 24.37
C VAL A 1082 -25.49 12.77 24.47
N THR A 1083 -26.22 13.54 25.28
CA THR A 1083 -25.93 14.96 25.53
C THR A 1083 -25.18 15.18 26.83
N VAL A 1084 -24.49 16.32 26.95
CA VAL A 1084 -23.81 16.70 28.21
C VAL A 1084 -24.80 16.87 29.36
N ASP A 1085 -26.03 17.32 29.10
CA ASP A 1085 -27.03 17.51 30.14
C ASP A 1085 -27.56 16.19 30.70
N SER A 1086 -27.71 15.16 29.86
CA SER A 1086 -28.05 13.80 30.32
C SER A 1086 -27.01 13.28 31.32
N VAL A 1087 -25.71 13.41 30.98
CA VAL A 1087 -24.59 13.04 31.85
C VAL A 1087 -24.55 13.90 33.11
N SER A 1088 -24.86 15.20 33.00
CA SER A 1088 -24.91 16.13 34.12
C SER A 1088 -26.02 15.79 35.14
N ASN A 1089 -27.19 15.34 34.68
CA ASN A 1089 -28.28 14.90 35.54
C ASN A 1089 -27.89 13.63 36.29
N LEU A 1090 -27.37 12.61 35.58
CA LEU A 1090 -26.87 11.37 36.19
C LEU A 1090 -25.81 11.63 37.26
N LEU A 1091 -24.90 12.58 37.01
CA LEU A 1091 -23.87 12.94 37.99
C LEU A 1091 -24.46 13.59 39.24
N ARG A 1092 -25.53 14.37 39.09
CA ARG A 1092 -26.25 15.02 40.20
C ARG A 1092 -27.03 14.01 41.03
N ASP A 1093 -27.60 12.99 40.40
CA ASP A 1093 -28.33 11.91 41.08
C ASP A 1093 -27.42 11.14 42.05
N HIS A 1094 -26.12 11.04 41.72
CA HIS A 1094 -25.10 10.44 42.59
C HIS A 1094 -24.53 11.43 43.63
N GLY A 1095 -25.11 12.61 43.81
CA GLY A 1095 -24.70 13.60 44.82
C GLY A 1095 -23.43 14.38 44.49
N TYR A 1096 -22.91 14.28 43.27
CA TYR A 1096 -21.80 15.10 42.77
C TYR A 1096 -22.31 16.36 42.08
N GLN A 1097 -21.42 17.33 41.88
CA GLN A 1097 -21.77 18.52 41.12
C GLN A 1097 -21.95 18.19 39.64
N SER A 1098 -23.08 18.59 39.06
CA SER A 1098 -23.52 18.21 37.70
C SER A 1098 -22.51 18.51 36.58
N ARG A 1099 -21.66 19.53 36.74
CA ARG A 1099 -20.65 19.94 35.76
C ARG A 1099 -19.25 19.34 36.01
N GLY A 1100 -19.09 18.41 36.95
CA GLY A 1100 -17.83 17.72 37.23
C GLY A 1100 -16.79 18.52 38.03
N PHE A 1101 -17.18 19.66 38.60
CA PHE A 1101 -16.30 20.46 39.47
C PHE A 1101 -16.36 19.98 40.92
N GLU A 1102 -15.19 19.88 41.54
CA GLU A 1102 -15.07 19.48 42.94
C GLU A 1102 -14.30 20.51 43.77
N ILE A 1103 -14.62 20.51 45.07
CA ILE A 1103 -13.85 21.24 46.06
C ILE A 1103 -12.61 20.43 46.40
N MET A 1104 -11.43 21.02 46.19
CA MET A 1104 -10.16 20.43 46.55
C MET A 1104 -9.41 21.28 47.59
N TYR A 1105 -8.54 20.62 48.33
CA TYR A 1105 -7.69 21.19 49.36
C TYR A 1105 -6.23 21.13 48.91
N HIS A 1106 -5.46 22.13 49.33
CA HIS A 1106 -4.05 22.25 48.99
C HIS A 1106 -3.20 21.28 49.81
N GLY A 1107 -2.42 20.41 49.18
CA GLY A 1107 -1.64 19.35 49.85
C GLY A 1107 -0.73 19.86 50.97
N HIS A 1108 -0.01 20.97 50.73
CA HIS A 1108 0.91 21.52 51.74
C HIS A 1108 0.27 22.24 52.94
N THR A 1109 -0.91 22.87 52.77
CA THR A 1109 -1.48 23.75 53.82
C THR A 1109 -2.79 23.23 54.40
N GLY A 1110 -3.41 22.23 53.76
CA GLY A 1110 -4.76 21.77 54.07
C GLY A 1110 -5.86 22.82 53.78
N ARG A 1111 -5.51 24.01 53.29
CA ARG A 1111 -6.50 25.05 52.99
C ARG A 1111 -7.29 24.69 51.75
N LYS A 1112 -8.59 24.97 51.79
CA LYS A 1112 -9.46 24.87 50.63
C LYS A 1112 -8.98 25.81 49.52
N LEU A 1113 -8.88 25.30 48.29
CA LEU A 1113 -8.57 26.12 47.13
C LEU A 1113 -9.74 27.09 46.84
N ARG A 1114 -9.42 28.31 46.41
CA ARG A 1114 -10.44 29.33 46.11
C ARG A 1114 -11.32 28.93 44.93
N SER A 1115 -10.73 28.32 43.91
CA SER A 1115 -11.43 27.77 42.75
C SER A 1115 -11.78 26.30 42.97
N GLN A 1116 -12.90 25.88 42.40
CA GLN A 1116 -13.21 24.47 42.22
C GLN A 1116 -12.38 23.92 41.05
N ILE A 1117 -12.05 22.64 41.10
CA ILE A 1117 -11.23 21.96 40.09
C ILE A 1117 -12.11 20.99 39.32
N PHE A 1118 -11.99 20.99 37.99
CA PHE A 1118 -12.62 19.96 37.16
C PHE A 1118 -11.86 18.65 37.34
N PHE A 1119 -12.58 17.59 37.73
CA PHE A 1119 -11.99 16.35 38.21
C PHE A 1119 -12.77 15.13 37.71
N GLY A 1120 -12.07 14.20 37.08
CA GLY A 1120 -12.67 12.96 36.59
C GLY A 1120 -11.65 11.96 36.04
N PRO A 1121 -12.03 10.68 35.92
CA PRO A 1121 -11.19 9.67 35.27
C PRO A 1121 -11.13 9.89 33.76
N THR A 1122 -9.98 9.61 33.15
CA THR A 1122 -9.79 9.69 31.69
C THR A 1122 -8.77 8.67 31.21
N TYR A 1123 -8.93 8.17 30.00
CA TYR A 1123 -8.00 7.21 29.43
C TYR A 1123 -6.78 7.88 28.79
N TYR A 1124 -5.60 7.65 29.37
CA TYR A 1124 -4.33 8.17 28.88
C TYR A 1124 -3.45 7.07 28.27
N GLN A 1125 -2.68 7.46 27.25
CA GLN A 1125 -1.76 6.59 26.52
C GLN A 1125 -0.32 7.00 26.80
N ARG A 1126 0.51 6.02 27.20
CA ARG A 1126 1.97 6.20 27.26
C ARG A 1126 2.54 6.09 25.85
N LEU A 1127 3.36 7.05 25.44
CA LEU A 1127 3.98 7.07 24.11
C LEU A 1127 5.38 6.46 24.15
N ARG A 1128 5.75 5.73 23.09
CA ARG A 1128 6.99 4.94 23.00
C ARG A 1128 8.33 5.71 23.08
N HIS A 1129 8.34 7.03 22.87
CA HIS A 1129 9.60 7.80 22.83
C HIS A 1129 9.93 8.32 24.22
N MET A 1130 10.76 7.57 24.93
CA MET A 1130 11.24 7.89 26.29
C MET A 1130 12.49 8.79 26.26
N VAL A 1131 12.75 9.50 27.37
CA VAL A 1131 13.90 10.41 27.49
C VAL A 1131 15.23 9.67 27.50
N ASP A 1132 15.30 8.54 28.20
CA ASP A 1132 16.47 7.64 28.25
C ASP A 1132 16.94 7.17 26.87
N ASP A 1133 16.04 7.15 25.89
CA ASP A 1133 16.32 6.73 24.52
C ASP A 1133 16.66 7.91 23.60
N LYS A 1134 16.52 9.16 24.10
CA LYS A 1134 16.76 10.40 23.37
C LYS A 1134 17.94 11.23 23.86
N ILE A 1135 18.27 11.20 25.15
CA ILE A 1135 19.43 11.94 25.69
C ILE A 1135 20.71 11.61 24.91
N HIS A 1136 21.45 12.62 24.45
CA HIS A 1136 22.66 12.41 23.67
C HIS A 1136 23.69 13.46 24.03
N ALA A 1137 24.92 13.02 24.27
CA ALA A 1137 26.03 13.89 24.62
C ALA A 1137 27.30 13.34 23.98
N ARG A 1138 28.16 14.24 23.50
CA ARG A 1138 29.47 13.89 22.95
C ARG A 1138 30.47 14.98 23.27
N ALA A 1139 31.61 14.59 23.85
CA ALA A 1139 32.76 15.46 24.04
C ALA A 1139 33.84 15.20 22.97
N ARG A 1140 34.23 13.93 22.81
CA ARG A 1140 35.07 13.39 21.73
C ARG A 1140 34.57 11.99 21.42
N GLY A 1141 34.76 11.51 20.20
CA GLY A 1141 34.23 10.21 19.82
C GLY A 1141 34.74 9.75 18.45
N PRO A 1142 34.24 8.62 17.96
CA PRO A 1142 34.62 8.07 16.67
C PRO A 1142 34.33 9.06 15.53
N VAL A 1143 35.18 8.99 14.50
CA VAL A 1143 35.09 9.77 13.28
C VAL A 1143 34.99 8.85 12.07
N GLN A 1144 34.33 9.31 11.02
CA GLN A 1144 34.25 8.58 9.76
C GLN A 1144 35.64 8.54 9.12
N ILE A 1145 36.06 7.36 8.63
CA ILE A 1145 37.42 7.18 8.10
C ILE A 1145 37.69 8.08 6.89
N MET A 1146 36.69 8.22 6.01
CA MET A 1146 36.81 8.98 4.76
C MET A 1146 36.93 10.49 5.01
N THR A 1147 35.99 11.07 5.75
CA THR A 1147 35.88 12.53 5.95
C THR A 1147 36.60 13.02 7.21
N ARG A 1148 36.95 12.11 8.14
CA ARG A 1148 37.44 12.39 9.50
C ARG A 1148 36.51 13.25 10.37
N GLN A 1149 35.27 13.44 9.94
CA GLN A 1149 34.25 14.12 10.72
C GLN A 1149 33.59 13.18 11.73
N PRO A 1150 33.00 13.71 12.81
CA PRO A 1150 32.18 12.93 13.74
C PRO A 1150 31.19 12.00 13.02
N VAL A 1151 31.14 10.73 13.42
CA VAL A 1151 30.16 9.78 12.87
C VAL A 1151 28.72 10.22 13.17
N GLU A 1152 27.76 9.74 12.38
CA GLU A 1152 26.35 10.01 12.63
C GLU A 1152 25.72 9.00 13.60
N GLY A 1153 24.73 9.48 14.37
CA GLY A 1153 23.80 8.65 15.12
C GLY A 1153 24.21 8.35 16.57
N ARG A 1154 23.24 8.47 17.47
CA ARG A 1154 23.38 8.21 18.92
C ARG A 1154 23.98 6.85 19.24
N ALA A 1155 23.49 5.80 18.58
CA ALA A 1155 23.89 4.41 18.85
C ALA A 1155 25.36 4.11 18.56
N ARG A 1156 26.09 5.04 17.94
CA ARG A 1156 27.52 4.95 17.60
C ARG A 1156 28.33 6.08 18.22
N ASP A 1157 27.81 6.73 19.26
CA ASP A 1157 28.41 7.91 19.88
C ASP A 1157 28.69 9.04 18.85
N GLY A 1158 27.70 9.28 17.98
CA GLY A 1158 27.81 10.22 16.88
C GLY A 1158 27.83 11.69 17.28
N GLY A 1159 28.24 12.56 16.36
CA GLY A 1159 28.21 14.02 16.51
C GLY A 1159 26.81 14.61 16.51
N LEU A 1160 26.71 15.84 17.00
CA LEU A 1160 25.55 16.71 16.79
C LEU A 1160 25.78 17.57 15.55
N ARG A 1161 24.74 17.76 14.75
CA ARG A 1161 24.82 18.55 13.51
C ARG A 1161 24.79 20.03 13.85
N PHE A 1162 25.81 20.77 13.40
CA PHE A 1162 25.82 22.22 13.32
C PHE A 1162 25.60 22.62 11.85
N GLY A 1163 24.37 23.02 11.52
CA GLY A 1163 23.95 23.28 10.15
C GLY A 1163 24.22 24.71 9.70
N GLU A 1164 23.79 24.99 8.47
CA GLU A 1164 23.90 26.31 7.86
C GLU A 1164 23.11 27.37 8.62
N MET A 1165 21.93 27.02 9.17
CA MET A 1165 21.09 27.94 9.93
C MET A 1165 21.75 28.34 11.25
N GLU A 1166 22.30 27.37 11.99
CA GLU A 1166 22.99 27.65 13.26
C GLU A 1166 24.25 28.51 13.02
N ARG A 1167 24.98 28.24 11.93
CA ARG A 1167 26.11 29.07 11.51
C ARG A 1167 25.67 30.52 11.28
N ASP A 1168 24.61 30.73 10.52
CA ASP A 1168 24.14 32.08 10.15
C ASP A 1168 23.66 32.87 11.37
N CYS A 1169 23.05 32.20 12.36
CA CYS A 1169 22.76 32.83 13.66
C CYS A 1169 24.03 33.34 14.36
N MET A 1170 25.12 32.56 14.36
CA MET A 1170 26.37 32.99 15.00
C MET A 1170 27.08 34.11 14.23
N ILE A 1171 26.91 34.16 12.91
CA ILE A 1171 27.35 35.29 12.07
C ILE A 1171 26.56 36.55 12.45
N ALA A 1172 25.24 36.44 12.63
CA ALA A 1172 24.41 37.57 13.05
C ALA A 1172 24.82 38.13 14.42
N HIS A 1173 25.24 37.27 15.35
CA HIS A 1173 25.83 37.70 16.63
C HIS A 1173 27.26 38.29 16.50
N GLY A 1174 27.93 38.13 15.37
CA GLY A 1174 29.32 38.53 15.18
C GLY A 1174 30.34 37.63 15.91
N ALA A 1175 29.94 36.41 16.30
CA ALA A 1175 30.75 35.51 17.13
C ALA A 1175 31.78 34.71 16.29
N ALA A 1176 32.69 35.43 15.61
CA ALA A 1176 33.65 34.84 14.67
C ALA A 1176 34.58 33.79 15.29
N ALA A 1177 35.05 34.01 16.53
CA ALA A 1177 35.91 33.07 17.23
C ALA A 1177 35.20 31.75 17.54
N PHE A 1178 33.97 31.82 18.05
CA PHE A 1178 33.13 30.64 18.31
C PHE A 1178 32.85 29.86 17.02
N LEU A 1179 32.52 30.56 15.93
CA LEU A 1179 32.24 29.92 14.65
C LEU A 1179 33.47 29.18 14.11
N LYS A 1180 34.65 29.81 14.21
CA LYS A 1180 35.93 29.15 13.87
C LYS A 1180 36.15 27.92 14.74
N GLU A 1181 36.00 28.04 16.05
CA GLU A 1181 36.18 26.92 16.99
C GLU A 1181 35.26 25.73 16.63
N ARG A 1182 33.96 25.98 16.42
CA ARG A 1182 32.96 24.94 16.14
C ARG A 1182 33.18 24.24 14.80
N LEU A 1183 33.40 25.01 13.73
CA LEU A 1183 33.56 24.45 12.38
C LEU A 1183 34.94 23.83 12.15
N PHE A 1184 35.97 24.32 12.84
CA PHE A 1184 37.35 23.91 12.62
C PHE A 1184 37.92 23.09 13.78
N GLU A 1185 38.10 23.69 14.96
CA GLU A 1185 38.88 23.10 16.06
C GLU A 1185 38.22 21.87 16.68
N VAL A 1186 36.90 21.92 16.89
CA VAL A 1186 36.15 20.84 17.56
C VAL A 1186 35.75 19.71 16.60
N SER A 1187 35.72 19.99 15.29
CA SER A 1187 35.23 19.04 14.30
C SER A 1187 36.33 18.42 13.44
N ASP A 1188 37.21 19.23 12.84
CA ASP A 1188 37.94 18.80 11.65
C ASP A 1188 39.34 19.42 11.50
N ALA A 1189 39.99 19.75 12.62
CA ALA A 1189 41.30 20.41 12.59
C ALA A 1189 42.37 19.53 11.95
N PHE A 1190 42.87 19.95 10.78
CA PHE A 1190 43.94 19.26 10.07
C PHE A 1190 45.08 20.21 9.69
N ARG A 1191 46.30 19.69 9.74
CA ARG A 1191 47.54 20.43 9.46
C ARG A 1191 48.16 19.90 8.18
N VAL A 1192 48.44 20.81 7.25
CA VAL A 1192 49.12 20.48 5.98
C VAL A 1192 50.26 21.43 5.71
N HIS A 1193 51.20 20.99 4.88
CA HIS A 1193 52.31 21.80 4.39
C HIS A 1193 52.08 22.13 2.92
N ILE A 1194 52.28 23.40 2.57
CA ILE A 1194 52.13 23.90 1.20
C ILE A 1194 53.45 24.49 0.72
N CYS A 1195 53.77 24.30 -0.56
CA CYS A 1195 54.93 24.93 -1.17
C CYS A 1195 54.57 26.37 -1.54
N GLU A 1196 55.32 27.36 -1.04
CA GLU A 1196 55.02 28.79 -1.32
C GLU A 1196 55.19 29.15 -2.80
N ILE A 1197 55.95 28.37 -3.57
CA ILE A 1197 56.21 28.62 -4.99
C ILE A 1197 55.02 28.19 -5.85
N CYS A 1198 54.52 26.95 -5.68
CA CYS A 1198 53.40 26.46 -6.49
C CYS A 1198 52.03 26.61 -5.82
N GLY A 1199 51.98 26.85 -4.50
CA GLY A 1199 50.77 26.94 -3.70
C GLY A 1199 50.05 25.61 -3.47
N LEU A 1200 50.69 24.47 -3.77
CA LEU A 1200 50.07 23.15 -3.70
C LEU A 1200 50.56 22.35 -2.49
N MET A 1201 49.78 21.34 -2.09
CA MET A 1201 50.12 20.35 -1.06
C MET A 1201 51.10 19.28 -1.58
N THR A 1202 52.11 19.69 -2.35
CA THR A 1202 53.17 18.85 -2.93
C THR A 1202 54.39 18.60 -2.03
N PRO A 1203 54.65 19.36 -0.94
CA PRO A 1203 55.75 19.04 -0.04
C PRO A 1203 55.61 17.64 0.57
N VAL A 1204 56.62 16.80 0.39
CA VAL A 1204 56.80 15.58 1.17
C VAL A 1204 57.35 16.01 2.53
N ALA A 1205 56.48 16.00 3.54
CA ALA A 1205 56.81 16.41 4.90
C ALA A 1205 57.23 15.21 5.74
N GLN A 1206 58.53 15.08 6.03
CA GLN A 1206 59.06 14.06 6.93
C GLN A 1206 59.34 14.69 8.30
N LEU A 1207 58.26 14.86 9.08
CA LEU A 1207 58.25 15.58 10.36
C LEU A 1207 59.31 15.06 11.35
N THR A 1208 59.59 13.75 11.36
CA THR A 1208 60.58 13.13 12.27
C THR A 1208 62.02 13.58 12.00
N LYS A 1209 62.35 13.89 10.74
CA LYS A 1209 63.66 14.40 10.33
C LYS A 1209 63.66 15.90 10.10
N GLN A 1210 62.52 16.56 10.31
CA GLN A 1210 62.24 17.96 9.94
C GLN A 1210 62.63 18.30 8.49
N THR A 1211 62.58 17.32 7.59
CA THR A 1211 62.87 17.53 6.16
C THR A 1211 61.58 17.73 5.39
N PHE A 1212 61.56 18.77 4.55
CA PHE A 1212 60.43 19.09 3.68
C PHE A 1212 60.95 19.26 2.26
N GLU A 1213 60.37 18.56 1.29
CA GLU A 1213 60.83 18.63 -0.10
C GLU A 1213 59.65 18.62 -1.06
N CYS A 1214 59.52 19.69 -1.85
CA CYS A 1214 58.61 19.78 -2.96
C CYS A 1214 59.35 19.41 -4.26
N ARG A 1215 59.16 18.18 -4.74
CA ARG A 1215 59.84 17.66 -5.93
C ARG A 1215 59.59 18.48 -7.21
N PRO A 1216 58.34 18.89 -7.53
CA PRO A 1216 58.07 19.66 -8.75
C PRO A 1216 58.77 21.03 -8.81
N CYS A 1217 58.92 21.69 -7.65
CA CYS A 1217 59.55 23.02 -7.56
C CYS A 1217 61.01 22.97 -7.13
N ARG A 1218 61.57 21.78 -6.87
CA ARG A 1218 62.90 21.58 -6.26
C ARG A 1218 63.13 22.46 -5.03
N ASN A 1219 62.09 22.63 -4.22
CA ASN A 1219 62.08 23.55 -3.10
C ASN A 1219 62.09 22.80 -1.76
N LYS A 1220 62.99 23.19 -0.86
CA LYS A 1220 63.14 22.61 0.49
C LYS A 1220 62.98 23.61 1.63
N THR A 1221 63.09 24.92 1.33
CA THR A 1221 63.17 25.97 2.35
C THR A 1221 61.88 26.81 2.41
N ARG A 1222 61.22 27.07 1.28
CA ARG A 1222 60.02 27.94 1.21
C ARG A 1222 58.72 27.14 1.33
N ILE A 1223 58.43 26.65 2.53
CA ILE A 1223 57.30 25.77 2.81
C ILE A 1223 56.54 26.31 4.01
N ALA A 1224 55.27 26.64 3.81
CA ALA A 1224 54.39 27.13 4.86
C ALA A 1224 53.55 25.99 5.44
N GLN A 1225 53.32 26.05 6.75
CA GLN A 1225 52.36 25.18 7.43
C GLN A 1225 51.02 25.91 7.57
N ILE A 1226 49.93 25.28 7.13
CA ILE A 1226 48.59 25.83 7.26
C ILE A 1226 47.67 24.87 8.03
N HIS A 1227 46.66 25.45 8.66
CA HIS A 1227 45.61 24.74 9.39
C HIS A 1227 44.30 24.91 8.61
N ILE A 1228 43.76 23.81 8.10
CA ILE A 1228 42.55 23.78 7.28
C ILE A 1228 41.70 22.58 7.67
N PRO A 1229 40.36 22.62 7.48
CA PRO A 1229 39.53 21.45 7.69
C PRO A 1229 39.99 20.27 6.84
N TYR A 1230 39.95 19.03 7.34
CA TYR A 1230 40.24 17.86 6.52
C TYR A 1230 39.29 17.76 5.32
N ALA A 1231 38.03 18.15 5.50
CA ALA A 1231 37.06 18.25 4.41
C ALA A 1231 37.53 19.19 3.28
N ALA A 1232 38.17 20.32 3.62
CA ALA A 1232 38.75 21.23 2.62
C ALA A 1232 39.97 20.59 1.93
N LYS A 1233 40.80 19.85 2.68
CA LYS A 1233 41.91 19.07 2.11
C LYS A 1233 41.41 18.03 1.11
N LEU A 1234 40.31 17.33 1.39
CA LEU A 1234 39.69 16.39 0.45
C LEU A 1234 39.19 17.12 -0.80
N LEU A 1235 38.46 18.24 -0.63
CA LEU A 1235 38.00 19.04 -1.76
C LEU A 1235 39.15 19.44 -2.69
N PHE A 1236 40.28 19.89 -2.14
CA PHE A 1236 41.45 20.26 -2.95
C PHE A 1236 42.06 19.04 -3.67
N GLN A 1237 42.05 17.86 -3.08
CA GLN A 1237 42.51 16.63 -3.74
C GLN A 1237 41.54 16.16 -4.83
N GLU A 1238 40.23 16.27 -4.62
CA GLU A 1238 39.22 15.95 -5.63
C GLU A 1238 39.29 16.93 -6.81
N LEU A 1239 39.50 18.23 -6.55
CA LEU A 1239 39.77 19.22 -7.60
C LEU A 1239 41.03 18.87 -8.38
N GLN A 1240 42.10 18.45 -7.71
CA GLN A 1240 43.32 17.98 -8.38
C GLN A 1240 43.08 16.73 -9.25
N ALA A 1241 42.23 15.80 -8.80
CA ALA A 1241 41.84 14.63 -9.59
C ALA A 1241 41.08 15.02 -10.87
N MET A 1242 40.35 16.15 -10.84
CA MET A 1242 39.74 16.77 -12.01
C MET A 1242 40.69 17.69 -12.82
N ASN A 1243 41.99 17.67 -12.53
CA ASN A 1243 43.03 18.53 -13.12
C ASN A 1243 42.86 20.03 -12.82
N ILE A 1244 42.13 20.40 -11.78
CA ILE A 1244 41.99 21.79 -11.31
C ILE A 1244 43.01 22.04 -10.20
N ALA A 1245 43.97 22.92 -10.46
CA ALA A 1245 45.02 23.26 -9.50
C ALA A 1245 44.57 24.40 -8.56
N SER A 1246 44.11 24.05 -7.35
CA SER A 1246 43.79 25.02 -6.29
C SER A 1246 45.04 25.49 -5.54
N ARG A 1247 45.62 26.62 -5.94
CA ARG A 1247 46.86 27.17 -5.36
C ARG A 1247 46.55 28.07 -4.17
N MET A 1248 47.13 27.76 -3.02
CA MET A 1248 47.05 28.54 -1.78
C MET A 1248 48.34 29.34 -1.59
N PHE A 1249 48.24 30.65 -1.51
CA PHE A 1249 49.36 31.55 -1.21
C PHE A 1249 49.14 32.22 0.14
N THR A 1250 50.19 32.26 0.97
CA THR A 1250 50.16 32.90 2.29
C THR A 1250 50.34 34.41 2.23
N ASP A 1251 51.00 34.88 1.17
CA ASP A 1251 51.28 36.29 0.95
C ASP A 1251 50.32 36.87 -0.10
N ARG A 1252 49.95 38.15 0.09
CA ARG A 1252 49.14 38.87 -0.88
C ARG A 1252 50.04 39.33 -2.04
N SER A 1253 49.67 38.98 -3.27
CA SER A 1253 50.42 39.34 -4.49
C SER A 1253 50.41 40.83 -4.84
N GLY A 1254 49.65 41.67 -4.12
CA GLY A 1254 49.48 43.10 -4.40
C GLY A 1254 48.62 43.44 -5.61
N VAL A 1255 48.24 42.45 -6.42
CA VAL A 1255 47.34 42.61 -7.57
C VAL A 1255 45.90 42.32 -7.11
N SER A 1256 45.09 43.35 -6.89
CA SER A 1256 43.65 43.14 -6.68
C SER A 1256 42.99 42.79 -8.02
N ILE A 1257 42.56 41.56 -8.18
CA ILE A 1257 41.65 41.18 -9.28
C ILE A 1257 40.26 41.61 -8.82
N ARG A 1258 39.71 42.64 -9.47
CA ARG A 1258 38.27 42.95 -9.43
C ARG A 1258 37.52 41.98 -10.31
#